data_AF-A0A1I4RDV4-F1
#
_entry.id   AF-A0A1I4RDV4-F1
#
_cell.length_a   1.000
_cell.length_b   1.000
_cell.length_c   1.000
_cell.angle_alpha   90.00
_cell.angle_beta   90.00
_cell.angle_gamma   90.00
#
_symmetry.space_group_name_H-M   'P 1'
#
loop_
_entity.id
_entity.type
_entity.pdbx_description
1 polymer ?
#
loop_
_entity_poly.entity_id
_entity_poly.type
_entity_poly.pdbx_seq_one_letter_code
_entity_poly.pdbx_strand_id
1 'polypeptide(L)'
;MPRSQTSRWALAAWLSLAGVLYLTLLPFEFEDHGLAEGWRHFTALRPGGMQAADRQQWVANVLMFLPLGFFWNGWLQAGVRGRVAAWGVGLSVVALGALTTATVEFLHFWIPDREPSLLDMSGNALGALLGVLAWHGLAGRRGGLLLQRLRRGGSQALRTGLVLYAVLYLMLALLPLDFMLSWTEVAAKLSGDGWGGWRAGGGVDDLRWLLLRLLEVLFTLPLGVLLAMGAGRRRAGMAWVAGAMLFGLGLGLLLELAQFLTVNGVAEGASVLFRGMGVAAGAALFQGRGGLRPERMRPWMRPSLSLAAIPYLLLLILLNLGGQGFSPEPAVAEKLAHLRLLPGYYHYHVSEAAAISSVFLHLALYAPLGAAIWLWCWGSGRVPRAGTALAVSWAFALALLLETGKLFLEGLRPDPAGPFIAAVAAGLAWGVCAWLRGVVEGSSGPVTVAAAPSRGAALAFPGFVPDATGTVPRSGHRCGDPSKNGAAPGRGSSWEGRGMPCGGRGAVSGERVMEDMVGPSPWMIPGVLLAVVTLALALLWPVAPGWLAVGTAVYGVVLWYRPDSAWLLIPPLVPLLDLSLWTGWRYLDELDLFLLATAAVLCLRWRGRAGPPWLPPMLGWALVALALSTAVSLWLALMPPPPVEADTWVRYTHPYHGLRVVKGLFWALLLFILTRGVVRSPGWLLSHRLLPGMVLSLAVGLGTVLHERWAYPGLLDFDSGYRVTGNFTDMHVGGPSIETFLVMALPWVLLWVWRRRSAAVVLAAAVLLVVGIYALAVTYSRGGYLGLAVAAGVVLTGMIAAAAASRQRGLLPLTLVLPLLVGGVALPWVAGGHVGERMDRVEADFERRMAHWRLALDLRPPGVVPALLGAGPGAFPGAYAAGNPAGRLPGNFALEDGALLLGGGDSLYMNQRLGRLPPGGYTLSLQARGDAVADLGVYVCRKKIRYSFDCHHARLEWPAGASRGEEQTWRFEHRPGPREARGWVLTLAAPAASSPIRVEGVSLVSGDGREWLRNGDFTQGLRHWYFSSDHLWPWRVENQWLEILFDQGWLGLLAFCAVLVAGLGHLARGALAGHVTDACLLASLAGVLGVGVFGTVFWSPRLEMLFYLILLLGVAAARERARLEAAPGRSRGHESGRNAPPDAGFVRSQHPDHKPAGRC
;
A
#
# COMPACT_ATOMS: atom_id res chain seq x y z
N MET A 1 19.12 9.52 -11.31
CA MET A 1 19.86 8.29 -10.90
C MET A 1 19.39 7.09 -11.75
N PRO A 2 20.14 5.98 -11.90
CA PRO A 2 19.64 4.78 -12.56
C PRO A 2 18.43 4.16 -11.82
N ARG A 3 17.50 3.51 -12.55
CA ARG A 3 16.25 2.95 -12.01
C ARG A 3 16.45 2.00 -10.81
N SER A 4 17.50 1.18 -10.84
CA SER A 4 17.84 0.24 -9.77
C SER A 4 18.29 0.90 -8.46
N GLN A 5 18.77 2.15 -8.50
CA GLN A 5 19.10 2.91 -7.29
C GLN A 5 17.84 3.54 -6.69
N THR A 6 16.89 3.97 -7.54
CA THR A 6 15.65 4.62 -7.07
C THR A 6 14.76 3.65 -6.28
N SER A 7 14.69 2.38 -6.68
CA SER A 7 13.95 1.35 -5.94
C SER A 7 14.56 1.06 -4.57
N ARG A 8 15.89 1.16 -4.43
CA ARG A 8 16.59 0.97 -3.15
C ARG A 8 16.31 2.12 -2.18
N TRP A 9 16.34 3.36 -2.68
CA TRP A 9 15.98 4.54 -1.88
C TRP A 9 14.51 4.52 -1.45
N ALA A 10 13.61 4.11 -2.35
CA ALA A 10 12.20 3.94 -2.00
C ALA A 10 12.01 2.88 -0.91
N LEU A 11 12.67 1.73 -1.02
CA LEU A 11 12.62 0.70 0.02
C LEU A 11 13.15 1.24 1.37
N ALA A 12 14.29 1.93 1.37
CA ALA A 12 14.84 2.55 2.58
C ALA A 12 13.90 3.59 3.19
N ALA A 13 13.23 4.40 2.36
CA ALA A 13 12.25 5.40 2.80
C ALA A 13 11.02 4.76 3.49
N TRP A 14 10.48 3.69 2.91
CA TRP A 14 9.38 2.95 3.52
C TRP A 14 9.80 2.19 4.77
N LEU A 15 11.00 1.59 4.78
CA LEU A 15 11.55 0.97 5.99
C LEU A 15 11.77 1.97 7.11
N SER A 16 12.23 3.20 6.80
CA SER A 16 12.36 4.25 7.82
C SER A 16 11.00 4.71 8.37
N LEU A 17 9.96 4.80 7.54
CA LEU A 17 8.62 5.13 8.03
C LEU A 17 8.06 3.99 8.89
N ALA A 18 8.20 2.75 8.44
CA ALA A 18 7.78 1.59 9.21
C ALA A 18 8.51 1.50 10.56
N GLY A 19 9.82 1.79 10.57
CA GLY A 19 10.61 1.84 11.80
C GLY A 19 10.15 2.92 12.76
N VAL A 20 9.91 4.15 12.26
CA VAL A 20 9.36 5.25 13.07
C VAL A 20 8.02 4.86 13.67
N LEU A 21 7.04 4.46 12.84
CA LEU A 21 5.71 4.08 13.30
C LEU A 21 5.76 2.91 14.29
N TYR A 22 6.66 1.96 14.06
CA TYR A 22 6.82 0.82 14.95
C TYR A 22 7.35 1.22 16.33
N LEU A 23 8.40 2.04 16.37
CA LEU A 23 9.03 2.46 17.62
C LEU A 23 8.15 3.42 18.43
N THR A 24 7.37 4.28 17.76
CA THR A 24 6.52 5.26 18.45
C THR A 24 5.19 4.68 18.92
N LEU A 25 4.61 3.71 18.19
CA LEU A 25 3.31 3.13 18.53
C LEU A 25 3.41 1.86 19.39
N LEU A 26 4.61 1.41 19.74
CA LEU A 26 4.83 0.31 20.68
C LEU A 26 4.25 0.69 22.07
N PRO A 27 3.53 -0.19 22.78
CA PRO A 27 3.34 -1.64 22.56
C PRO A 27 2.18 -2.04 21.63
N PHE A 28 1.52 -1.10 20.93
CA PHE A 28 0.28 -1.31 20.15
C PHE A 28 -0.92 -1.76 20.99
N GLU A 29 -0.90 -1.46 22.28
CA GLU A 29 -2.05 -1.60 23.17
C GLU A 29 -2.73 -0.22 23.21
N PHE A 30 -4.02 -0.15 22.86
CA PHE A 30 -4.78 1.10 22.79
C PHE A 30 -5.94 1.06 23.79
N GLU A 31 -5.98 2.01 24.71
CA GLU A 31 -7.04 2.20 25.71
C GLU A 31 -8.32 2.77 25.09
N ASP A 32 -9.45 2.57 25.76
CA ASP A 32 -10.75 3.02 25.27
C ASP A 32 -11.08 4.44 25.75
N HIS A 33 -10.43 5.43 25.13
CA HIS A 33 -10.72 6.86 25.35
C HIS A 33 -11.48 7.48 24.17
N GLY A 34 -12.30 8.50 24.44
CA GLY A 34 -13.08 9.20 23.40
C GLY A 34 -12.21 10.09 22.49
N LEU A 35 -12.53 10.15 21.18
CA LEU A 35 -11.83 11.02 20.21
C LEU A 35 -11.86 12.51 20.63
N ALA A 36 -12.96 12.94 21.22
CA ALA A 36 -13.18 14.30 21.68
C ALA A 36 -12.26 14.71 22.82
N GLU A 37 -12.03 13.78 23.74
CA GLU A 37 -11.13 13.96 24.86
C GLU A 37 -9.70 14.06 24.34
N GLY A 38 -9.30 13.13 23.46
CA GLY A 38 -8.00 13.19 22.80
C GLY A 38 -7.79 14.47 22.00
N TRP A 39 -8.79 14.94 21.25
CA TRP A 39 -8.70 16.19 20.48
C TRP A 39 -8.63 17.43 21.37
N ARG A 40 -9.44 17.50 22.42
CA ARG A 40 -9.37 18.60 23.41
C ARG A 40 -8.02 18.60 24.12
N HIS A 41 -7.54 17.43 24.54
CA HIS A 41 -6.24 17.28 25.17
C HIS A 41 -5.11 17.73 24.23
N PHE A 42 -5.12 17.24 22.99
CA PHE A 42 -4.11 17.55 21.98
C PHE A 42 -4.10 19.04 21.58
N THR A 43 -5.26 19.68 21.47
CA THR A 43 -5.35 21.12 21.16
C THR A 43 -5.05 22.02 22.36
N ALA A 44 -5.15 21.49 23.58
CA ALA A 44 -4.79 22.18 24.82
C ALA A 44 -3.31 22.05 25.21
N LEU A 45 -2.50 21.31 24.42
CA LEU A 45 -1.08 21.12 24.70
C LEU A 45 -0.34 22.46 24.81
N ARG A 46 0.41 22.62 25.89
CA ARG A 46 1.27 23.79 26.13
C ARG A 46 2.74 23.40 26.05
N PRO A 47 3.64 24.30 25.60
CA PRO A 47 5.07 24.04 25.66
C PRO A 47 5.51 23.84 27.11
N GLY A 48 5.97 22.64 27.46
CA GLY A 48 6.52 22.32 28.77
C GLY A 48 7.96 22.83 28.93
N GLY A 49 8.41 22.96 30.19
CA GLY A 49 9.83 23.15 30.49
C GLY A 49 10.62 21.86 30.24
N MET A 50 11.86 21.97 29.77
CA MET A 50 12.68 20.82 29.37
C MET A 50 13.54 20.32 30.54
N GLN A 51 13.09 19.27 31.25
CA GLN A 51 13.85 18.61 32.31
C GLN A 51 14.93 17.68 31.72
N ALA A 52 15.77 17.10 32.57
CA ALA A 52 16.88 16.22 32.14
C ALA A 52 16.42 14.98 31.35
N ALA A 53 15.35 14.33 31.79
CA ALA A 53 14.77 13.17 31.10
C ALA A 53 14.20 13.57 29.72
N ASP A 54 13.51 14.71 29.63
CA ASP A 54 12.93 15.22 28.38
C ASP A 54 14.00 15.51 27.31
N ARG A 55 15.22 15.88 27.72
CA ARG A 55 16.35 16.11 26.78
C ARG A 55 16.77 14.83 26.07
N GLN A 56 16.81 13.71 26.79
CA GLN A 56 17.21 12.42 26.24
C GLN A 56 16.19 11.92 25.22
N GLN A 57 14.92 11.98 25.61
CA GLN A 57 13.79 11.64 24.76
C GLN A 57 13.75 12.52 23.50
N TRP A 58 13.99 13.84 23.66
CA TRP A 58 14.06 14.77 22.54
C TRP A 58 15.18 14.42 21.55
N VAL A 59 16.39 14.10 22.02
CA VAL A 59 17.51 13.69 21.14
C VAL A 59 17.23 12.34 20.47
N ALA A 60 16.65 11.38 21.18
CA ALA A 60 16.26 10.09 20.62
C ALA A 60 15.26 10.27 19.45
N ASN A 61 14.27 11.15 19.64
CA ASN A 61 13.29 11.54 18.63
C ASN A 61 13.93 12.19 17.38
N VAL A 62 14.90 13.09 17.56
CA VAL A 62 15.70 13.65 16.46
C VAL A 62 16.42 12.55 15.68
N LEU A 63 17.10 11.64 16.38
CA LEU A 63 17.87 10.56 15.75
C LEU A 63 16.96 9.56 15.01
N MET A 64 15.78 9.29 15.55
CA MET A 64 14.79 8.37 14.98
C MET A 64 14.18 8.91 13.67
N PHE A 65 13.86 10.21 13.59
CA PHE A 65 13.26 10.82 12.40
C PHE A 65 14.29 11.28 11.34
N LEU A 66 15.58 11.37 11.69
CA LEU A 66 16.64 11.73 10.74
C LEU A 66 16.72 10.78 9.52
N PRO A 67 16.73 9.44 9.68
CA PRO A 67 16.66 8.50 8.57
C PRO A 67 15.42 8.71 7.68
N LEU A 68 14.27 9.02 8.27
CA LEU A 68 13.02 9.28 7.54
C LEU A 68 13.22 10.45 6.57
N GLY A 69 13.64 11.61 7.09
CA GLY A 69 13.89 12.80 6.28
C GLY A 69 14.97 12.57 5.20
N PHE A 70 16.03 11.85 5.54
CA PHE A 70 17.14 11.54 4.63
C PHE A 70 16.71 10.64 3.46
N PHE A 71 16.09 9.50 3.74
CA PHE A 71 15.73 8.51 2.71
C PHE A 71 14.53 8.97 1.88
N TRP A 72 13.55 9.66 2.48
CA TRP A 72 12.43 10.22 1.73
C TRP A 72 12.89 11.30 0.76
N ASN A 73 13.73 12.24 1.21
CA ASN A 73 14.29 13.25 0.31
C ASN A 73 15.10 12.59 -0.82
N GLY A 74 15.89 11.56 -0.50
CA GLY A 74 16.66 10.84 -1.50
C GLY A 74 15.84 10.07 -2.53
N TRP A 75 14.73 9.46 -2.10
CA TRP A 75 13.80 8.79 -2.99
C TRP A 75 13.06 9.79 -3.89
N LEU A 76 12.47 10.83 -3.30
CA LEU A 76 11.64 11.80 -4.02
C LEU A 76 12.46 12.70 -4.94
N GLN A 77 13.70 13.01 -4.59
CA GLN A 77 14.59 13.84 -5.41
C GLN A 77 15.26 13.06 -6.55
N ALA A 78 15.21 11.72 -6.57
CA ALA A 78 15.92 10.89 -7.56
C ALA A 78 15.55 11.18 -9.04
N GLY A 79 14.38 11.79 -9.27
CA GLY A 79 13.87 12.24 -10.58
C GLY A 79 13.83 13.75 -10.80
N VAL A 80 14.17 14.57 -9.79
CA VAL A 80 14.00 16.03 -9.84
C VAL A 80 15.28 16.72 -10.35
N ARG A 81 15.11 17.71 -11.24
CA ARG A 81 16.20 18.52 -11.81
C ARG A 81 16.04 19.99 -11.42
N GLY A 82 17.08 20.59 -10.84
CA GLY A 82 17.11 22.00 -10.44
C GLY A 82 17.13 22.22 -8.92
N ARG A 83 17.84 23.26 -8.45
CA ARG A 83 18.03 23.51 -6.99
C ARG A 83 16.74 23.92 -6.28
N VAL A 84 15.90 24.73 -6.92
CA VAL A 84 14.63 25.19 -6.32
C VAL A 84 13.68 24.02 -6.11
N ALA A 85 13.48 23.18 -7.12
CA ALA A 85 12.65 21.97 -7.01
C ALA A 85 13.24 20.96 -6.00
N ALA A 86 14.56 20.84 -5.92
CA ALA A 86 15.24 20.03 -4.92
C ALA A 86 14.93 20.48 -3.48
N TRP A 87 14.97 21.79 -3.22
CA TRP A 87 14.58 22.34 -1.92
C TRP A 87 13.07 22.28 -1.67
N GLY A 88 12.24 22.41 -2.70
CA GLY A 88 10.78 22.22 -2.59
C GLY A 88 10.39 20.79 -2.21
N VAL A 89 11.09 19.78 -2.75
CA VAL A 89 10.95 18.38 -2.28
C VAL A 89 11.39 18.27 -0.82
N GLY A 90 12.53 18.88 -0.46
CA GLY A 90 13.00 18.91 0.93
C GLY A 90 11.95 19.47 1.89
N LEU A 91 11.36 20.62 1.56
CA LEU A 91 10.29 21.23 2.35
C LEU A 91 9.06 20.32 2.45
N SER A 92 8.67 19.68 1.34
CA SER A 92 7.55 18.72 1.34
C SER A 92 7.83 17.54 2.26
N VAL A 93 9.06 17.03 2.29
CA VAL A 93 9.49 15.94 3.18
C VAL A 93 9.47 16.37 4.65
N VAL A 94 9.91 17.59 4.97
CA VAL A 94 9.81 18.13 6.33
C VAL A 94 8.34 18.27 6.75
N ALA A 95 7.47 18.79 5.87
CA ALA A 95 6.04 18.90 6.14
C ALA A 95 5.38 17.52 6.34
N LEU A 96 5.75 16.53 5.53
CA LEU A 96 5.30 15.14 5.69
C LEU A 96 5.81 14.51 6.99
N GLY A 97 7.06 14.79 7.36
CA GLY A 97 7.63 14.41 8.65
C GLY A 97 6.83 15.01 9.82
N ALA A 98 6.60 16.32 9.80
CA ALA A 98 5.79 17.02 10.81
C ALA A 98 4.36 16.49 10.90
N LEU A 99 3.73 16.18 9.75
CA LEU A 99 2.40 15.57 9.72
C LEU A 99 2.41 14.16 10.32
N THR A 100 3.43 13.36 10.00
CA THR A 100 3.59 11.99 10.53
C THR A 100 3.74 12.06 12.04
N THR A 101 4.58 12.97 12.52
CA THR A 101 4.77 13.27 13.93
C THR A 101 3.49 13.71 14.63
N ALA A 102 2.77 14.70 14.10
CA ALA A 102 1.50 15.15 14.68
C ALA A 102 0.47 14.02 14.75
N THR A 103 0.47 13.12 13.77
CA THR A 103 -0.43 11.96 13.74
C THR A 103 -0.04 10.95 14.82
N VAL A 104 1.24 10.62 14.94
CA VAL A 104 1.75 9.68 15.94
C VAL A 104 1.54 10.20 17.36
N GLU A 105 1.89 11.46 17.63
CA GLU A 105 1.69 12.08 18.94
C GLU A 105 0.21 12.22 19.29
N PHE A 106 -0.67 12.40 18.29
CA PHE A 106 -2.11 12.34 18.55
C PHE A 106 -2.52 10.92 18.96
N LEU A 107 -2.00 9.88 18.30
CA LEU A 107 -2.29 8.49 18.64
C LEU A 107 -1.76 8.08 20.02
N HIS A 108 -0.70 8.71 20.52
CA HIS A 108 -0.16 8.44 21.86
C HIS A 108 -1.19 8.63 22.98
N PHE A 109 -2.19 9.49 22.79
CA PHE A 109 -3.27 9.67 23.77
C PHE A 109 -4.01 8.36 24.11
N TRP A 110 -4.06 7.42 23.16
CA TRP A 110 -4.69 6.12 23.38
C TRP A 110 -3.70 5.04 23.85
N ILE A 111 -2.40 5.33 23.96
CA ILE A 111 -1.40 4.32 24.32
C ILE A 111 -1.13 4.41 25.82
N PRO A 112 -1.15 3.28 26.58
CA PRO A 112 -0.81 3.26 27.99
C PRO A 112 0.57 3.89 28.26
N ASP A 113 0.65 4.69 29.33
CA ASP A 113 1.86 5.36 29.79
C ASP A 113 2.51 6.30 28.75
N ARG A 114 1.73 6.76 27.75
CA ARG A 114 2.17 7.76 26.76
C ARG A 114 1.29 9.00 26.82
N GLU A 115 1.93 10.16 26.81
CA GLU A 115 1.25 11.45 26.70
C GLU A 115 1.72 12.19 25.43
N PRO A 116 0.80 12.83 24.68
CA PRO A 116 1.18 13.68 23.55
C PRO A 116 2.08 14.83 24.00
N SER A 117 3.20 15.07 23.32
CA SER A 117 4.16 16.11 23.71
C SER A 117 4.60 17.01 22.56
N LEU A 118 4.52 18.34 22.76
CA LEU A 118 5.05 19.32 21.82
C LEU A 118 6.59 19.25 21.71
N LEU A 119 7.27 18.83 22.78
CA LEU A 119 8.71 18.64 22.76
C LEU A 119 9.06 17.49 21.83
N ASP A 120 8.37 16.35 21.92
CA ASP A 120 8.58 15.20 21.05
C ASP A 120 8.25 15.53 19.60
N MET A 121 7.19 16.31 19.37
CA MET A 121 6.89 16.82 18.04
C MET A 121 8.04 17.64 17.44
N SER A 122 8.62 18.53 18.24
CA SER A 122 9.71 19.38 17.80
C SER A 122 10.98 18.58 17.48
N GLY A 123 11.30 17.56 18.29
CA GLY A 123 12.45 16.68 18.08
C GLY A 123 12.30 15.87 16.79
N ASN A 124 11.13 15.27 16.59
CA ASN A 124 10.82 14.51 15.39
C ASN A 124 10.86 15.37 14.11
N ALA A 125 10.26 16.57 14.14
CA ALA A 125 10.30 17.51 13.01
C ALA A 125 11.74 18.00 12.70
N LEU A 126 12.53 18.28 13.73
CA LEU A 126 13.94 18.64 13.59
C LEU A 126 14.75 17.47 13.00
N GLY A 127 14.49 16.24 13.43
CA GLY A 127 15.08 15.04 12.85
C GLY A 127 14.83 14.97 11.34
N ALA A 128 13.58 15.12 10.91
CA ALA A 128 13.22 15.14 9.49
C ALA A 128 13.95 16.25 8.70
N LEU A 129 14.04 17.46 9.27
CA LEU A 129 14.80 18.58 8.70
C LEU A 129 16.30 18.27 8.58
N LEU A 130 16.93 17.79 9.64
CA LEU A 130 18.34 17.40 9.65
C LEU A 130 18.61 16.28 8.65
N GLY A 131 17.68 15.34 8.47
CA GLY A 131 17.75 14.31 7.44
C GLY A 131 17.76 14.89 6.02
N VAL A 132 16.89 15.86 5.74
CA VAL A 132 16.85 16.59 4.46
C VAL A 132 18.16 17.36 4.22
N LEU A 133 18.66 18.08 5.23
CA LEU A 133 19.92 18.82 5.16
C LEU A 133 21.11 17.88 4.96
N ALA A 134 21.15 16.75 5.68
CA ALA A 134 22.14 15.71 5.52
C ALA A 134 22.13 15.13 4.10
N TRP A 135 20.94 14.91 3.51
CA TRP A 135 20.85 14.49 2.12
C TRP A 135 21.47 15.53 1.17
N HIS A 136 21.17 16.82 1.32
CA HIS A 136 21.76 17.84 0.44
C HIS A 136 23.28 17.99 0.64
N GLY A 137 23.78 17.82 1.86
CA GLY A 137 25.22 17.83 2.17
C GLY A 137 25.96 16.60 1.61
N LEU A 138 25.37 15.40 1.79
CA LEU A 138 25.99 14.11 1.46
C LEU A 138 25.69 13.61 0.04
N ALA A 139 24.57 13.98 -0.57
CA ALA A 139 24.21 13.60 -1.93
C ALA A 139 24.57 14.68 -2.98
N GLY A 140 25.00 15.87 -2.55
CA GLY A 140 25.56 16.90 -3.43
C GLY A 140 26.94 16.54 -4.01
N ARG A 141 27.53 17.44 -4.84
CA ARG A 141 28.85 17.20 -5.48
C ARG A 141 29.95 16.81 -4.48
N ARG A 142 29.94 17.35 -3.25
CA ARG A 142 30.94 17.08 -2.21
C ARG A 142 30.76 15.73 -1.52
N GLY A 143 29.55 15.32 -1.19
CA GLY A 143 29.32 14.01 -0.58
C GLY A 143 29.32 12.84 -1.58
N GLY A 144 28.97 13.10 -2.85
CA GLY A 144 29.25 12.16 -3.95
C GLY A 144 30.74 11.87 -4.11
N LEU A 145 31.61 12.87 -3.90
CA LEU A 145 33.06 12.69 -3.84
C LEU A 145 33.49 11.86 -2.62
N LEU A 146 32.87 12.05 -1.45
CA LEU A 146 33.13 11.25 -0.24
C LEU A 146 32.81 9.76 -0.48
N LEU A 147 31.62 9.45 -1.00
CA LEU A 147 31.21 8.08 -1.31
C LEU A 147 32.08 7.46 -2.42
N GLN A 148 32.47 8.25 -3.43
CA GLN A 148 33.38 7.79 -4.46
C GLN A 148 34.78 7.51 -3.91
N ARG A 149 35.28 8.33 -2.97
CA ARG A 149 36.56 8.08 -2.27
C ARG A 149 36.52 6.78 -1.49
N LEU A 150 35.45 6.53 -0.72
CA LEU A 150 35.28 5.27 0.02
C LEU A 150 35.19 4.05 -0.91
N ARG A 151 34.62 4.20 -2.11
CA ARG A 151 34.48 3.11 -3.10
C ARG A 151 35.72 2.84 -3.96
N ARG A 152 36.57 3.85 -4.18
CA ARG A 152 37.77 3.74 -5.03
C ARG A 152 38.94 2.99 -4.36
N GLY A 153 38.85 2.70 -3.07
CA GLY A 153 39.89 2.00 -2.31
C GLY A 153 41.16 2.84 -2.09
N GLY A 154 42.20 2.23 -1.51
CA GLY A 154 43.50 2.87 -1.26
C GLY A 154 43.57 3.73 0.00
N SER A 155 44.74 4.36 0.23
CA SER A 155 45.06 5.07 1.47
C SER A 155 44.12 6.25 1.78
N GLN A 156 43.58 6.92 0.76
CA GLN A 156 42.62 8.00 0.92
C GLN A 156 41.24 7.50 1.36
N ALA A 157 40.81 6.32 0.88
CA ALA A 157 39.58 5.68 1.33
C ALA A 157 39.70 5.27 2.79
N LEU A 158 40.85 4.68 3.18
CA LEU A 158 41.14 4.32 4.57
C LEU A 158 41.12 5.54 5.49
N ARG A 159 41.84 6.62 5.13
CA ARG A 159 41.86 7.86 5.91
C ARG A 159 40.47 8.45 6.07
N THR A 160 39.67 8.46 5.00
CA THR A 160 38.29 8.94 5.04
C THR A 160 37.43 8.10 5.97
N GLY A 161 37.52 6.76 5.88
CA GLY A 161 36.79 5.85 6.77
C GLY A 161 37.18 6.01 8.24
N LEU A 162 38.47 6.20 8.52
CA LEU A 162 38.96 6.46 9.88
C LEU A 162 38.53 7.82 10.44
N VAL A 163 38.43 8.87 9.61
CA VAL A 163 37.87 10.15 10.04
C VAL A 163 36.38 10.01 10.36
N LEU A 164 35.62 9.29 9.52
CA LEU A 164 34.21 9.01 9.81
C LEU A 164 34.05 8.19 11.08
N TYR A 165 34.94 7.22 11.32
CA TYR A 165 35.00 6.46 12.57
C TYR A 165 35.30 7.37 13.77
N ALA A 166 36.24 8.31 13.65
CA ALA A 166 36.56 9.24 14.72
C ALA A 166 35.38 10.15 15.09
N VAL A 167 34.67 10.67 14.10
CA VAL A 167 33.44 11.44 14.32
C VAL A 167 32.37 10.58 14.99
N LEU A 168 32.15 9.35 14.48
CA LEU A 168 31.20 8.42 15.07
C LEU A 168 31.56 8.11 16.53
N TYR A 169 32.82 7.80 16.81
CA TYR A 169 33.31 7.53 18.16
C TYR A 169 33.05 8.70 19.12
N LEU A 170 33.35 9.93 18.70
CA LEU A 170 33.07 11.13 19.51
C LEU A 170 31.57 11.32 19.77
N MET A 171 30.72 11.10 18.76
CA MET A 171 29.27 11.17 18.95
C MET A 171 28.78 10.09 19.91
N LEU A 172 29.25 8.85 19.76
CA LEU A 172 28.87 7.72 20.61
C LEU A 172 29.34 7.90 22.06
N ALA A 173 30.52 8.47 22.28
CA ALA A 173 31.07 8.71 23.62
C ALA A 173 30.22 9.73 24.42
N LEU A 174 29.44 10.57 23.74
CA LEU A 174 28.62 11.62 24.35
C LEU A 174 27.12 11.33 24.33
N LEU A 175 26.67 10.20 23.76
CA LEU A 175 25.26 9.82 23.82
C LEU A 175 24.84 9.54 25.27
N PRO A 176 23.62 9.93 25.70
CA PRO A 176 22.51 10.46 24.89
C PRO A 176 22.49 12.00 24.67
N LEU A 177 23.60 12.72 24.90
CA LEU A 177 23.72 14.19 24.78
C LEU A 177 22.90 14.98 25.83
N ASP A 178 22.73 14.40 27.01
CA ASP A 178 22.03 14.93 28.18
C ASP A 178 22.93 15.79 29.08
N PHE A 179 23.48 16.86 28.51
CA PHE A 179 24.33 17.78 29.26
C PHE A 179 23.59 18.39 30.44
N MET A 180 24.29 18.53 31.57
CA MET A 180 23.81 19.21 32.76
C MET A 180 23.73 20.70 32.50
N LEU A 181 22.60 21.32 32.83
CA LEU A 181 22.34 22.74 32.60
C LEU A 181 22.16 23.53 33.90
N SER A 182 22.06 22.85 35.06
CA SER A 182 21.88 23.48 36.36
C SER A 182 22.92 23.04 37.38
N TRP A 183 23.16 23.91 38.38
CA TRP A 183 24.05 23.59 39.50
C TRP A 183 23.52 22.44 40.36
N THR A 184 22.19 22.25 40.42
CA THR A 184 21.58 21.15 41.18
C THR A 184 21.92 19.78 40.57
N GLU A 185 21.92 19.66 39.24
CA GLU A 185 22.33 18.45 38.53
C GLU A 185 23.83 18.13 38.76
N VAL A 186 24.68 19.17 38.75
CA VAL A 186 26.12 19.02 39.04
C VAL A 186 26.36 18.63 40.50
N ALA A 187 25.66 19.24 41.44
CA ALA A 187 25.76 18.89 42.87
C ALA A 187 25.32 17.43 43.11
N ALA A 188 24.23 16.99 42.47
CA ALA A 188 23.77 15.61 42.52
C ALA A 188 24.81 14.63 41.95
N LYS A 189 25.49 15.00 40.86
CA LYS A 189 26.60 14.21 40.29
C LYS A 189 27.77 14.09 41.25
N LEU A 190 28.16 15.19 41.90
CA LEU A 190 29.28 15.23 42.84
C LEU A 190 29.03 14.36 44.07
N SER A 191 27.78 14.30 44.56
CA SER A 191 27.38 13.45 45.68
C SER A 191 27.08 11.99 45.30
N GLY A 192 27.02 11.67 44.01
CA GLY A 192 26.65 10.35 43.51
C GLY A 192 27.85 9.52 43.06
N ASP A 193 27.57 8.25 42.74
CA ASP A 193 28.57 7.26 42.34
C ASP A 193 28.96 7.30 40.86
N GLY A 194 28.48 8.31 40.12
CA GLY A 194 28.64 8.43 38.66
C GLY A 194 30.01 8.94 38.20
N TRP A 195 30.96 9.13 39.11
CA TRP A 195 32.32 9.53 38.79
C TRP A 195 33.33 9.01 39.82
N GLY A 196 34.60 8.96 39.44
CA GLY A 196 35.69 8.69 40.37
C GLY A 196 37.08 8.95 39.80
N GLY A 197 38.03 9.28 40.68
CA GLY A 197 39.40 9.63 40.30
C GLY A 197 40.16 8.49 39.59
N TRP A 198 39.85 7.24 39.91
CA TRP A 198 40.34 6.05 39.18
C TRP A 198 39.18 5.22 38.63
N ARG A 199 38.24 4.85 39.49
CA ARG A 199 37.03 4.06 39.18
C ARG A 199 35.82 4.74 39.82
N ALA A 200 34.68 4.73 39.13
CA ALA A 200 33.42 5.26 39.65
C ALA A 200 32.83 4.31 40.72
N GLY A 201 32.06 4.84 41.67
CA GLY A 201 31.50 4.06 42.79
C GLY A 201 30.43 3.04 42.38
N GLY A 202 29.84 3.19 41.19
CA GLY A 202 28.69 2.39 40.72
C GLY A 202 29.05 0.94 40.40
N GLY A 203 28.47 0.00 41.15
CA GLY A 203 28.77 -1.44 41.16
C GLY A 203 28.63 -2.15 39.81
N VAL A 204 29.77 -2.44 39.20
CA VAL A 204 29.97 -3.48 38.18
C VAL A 204 31.06 -4.41 38.70
N ASP A 205 30.91 -5.72 38.52
CA ASP A 205 31.92 -6.70 38.94
C ASP A 205 33.28 -6.43 38.27
N ASP A 206 34.37 -6.78 38.98
CA ASP A 206 35.74 -6.41 38.56
C ASP A 206 36.10 -6.91 37.16
N LEU A 207 35.59 -8.09 36.79
CA LEU A 207 35.84 -8.67 35.48
C LEU A 207 35.13 -7.89 34.37
N ARG A 208 33.84 -7.61 34.51
CA ARG A 208 33.10 -6.81 33.53
C ARG A 208 33.61 -5.38 33.44
N TRP A 209 34.02 -4.77 34.55
CA TRP A 209 34.68 -3.46 34.55
C TRP A 209 35.97 -3.49 33.70
N LEU A 210 36.86 -4.46 33.95
CA LEU A 210 38.11 -4.61 33.19
C LEU A 210 37.84 -4.84 31.70
N LEU A 211 36.87 -5.68 31.36
CA LEU A 211 36.48 -5.98 29.97
C LEU A 211 35.98 -4.73 29.23
N LEU A 212 35.17 -3.89 29.87
CA LEU A 212 34.71 -2.64 29.29
C LEU A 212 35.87 -1.67 29.01
N ARG A 213 36.85 -1.56 29.92
CA ARG A 213 38.06 -0.75 29.71
C ARG A 213 38.95 -1.31 28.60
N LEU A 214 39.10 -2.64 28.50
CA LEU A 214 39.80 -3.27 27.37
C LEU A 214 39.09 -3.03 26.03
N LEU A 215 37.76 -2.94 26.03
CA LEU A 215 37.00 -2.59 24.83
C LEU A 215 37.29 -1.15 24.37
N GLU A 216 37.52 -0.21 25.31
CA GLU A 216 37.93 1.16 24.97
C GLU A 216 39.30 1.21 24.27
N VAL A 217 40.26 0.38 24.71
CA VAL A 217 41.55 0.22 24.03
C VAL A 217 41.33 -0.21 22.57
N LEU A 218 40.40 -1.14 22.33
CA LEU A 218 40.07 -1.61 20.99
C LEU A 218 39.39 -0.52 20.15
N PHE A 219 38.49 0.27 20.75
CA PHE A 219 37.76 1.34 20.06
C PHE A 219 38.61 2.59 19.80
N THR A 220 39.65 2.89 20.59
CA THR A 220 40.55 4.02 20.28
C THR A 220 41.70 3.65 19.35
N LEU A 221 41.94 2.35 19.10
CA LEU A 221 42.97 1.87 18.18
C LEU A 221 42.89 2.51 16.77
N PRO A 222 41.73 2.61 16.10
CA PRO A 222 41.64 3.25 14.79
C PRO A 222 42.05 4.74 14.79
N LEU A 223 41.89 5.45 15.92
CA LEU A 223 42.32 6.85 16.06
C LEU A 223 43.86 6.95 16.02
N GLY A 224 44.55 6.02 16.67
CA GLY A 224 46.01 5.89 16.59
C GLY A 224 46.52 5.66 15.17
N VAL A 225 45.82 4.78 14.42
CA VAL A 225 46.12 4.54 12.99
C VAL A 225 45.93 5.82 12.17
N LEU A 226 44.85 6.58 12.41
CA LEU A 226 44.57 7.84 11.71
C LEU A 226 45.65 8.89 11.94
N LEU A 227 46.10 9.07 13.19
CA LEU A 227 47.16 10.01 13.54
C LEU A 227 48.49 9.64 12.88
N ALA A 228 48.86 8.36 12.94
CA ALA A 228 50.09 7.86 12.34
C ALA A 228 50.06 7.92 10.79
N MET A 229 48.87 7.82 10.17
CA MET A 229 48.68 8.06 8.73
C MET A 229 48.95 9.51 8.32
N GLY A 230 48.58 10.48 9.16
CA GLY A 230 48.71 11.92 8.87
C GLY A 230 50.16 12.43 8.88
N ALA A 231 51.04 11.82 9.68
CA ALA A 231 52.42 12.27 9.88
C ALA A 231 53.43 11.79 8.82
N GLY A 232 53.06 10.81 7.99
CA GLY A 232 53.93 10.23 6.95
C GLY A 232 55.07 9.35 7.49
N ARG A 233 55.77 8.63 6.61
CA ARG A 233 56.86 7.69 6.98
C ARG A 233 58.10 8.34 7.60
N ARG A 234 58.24 9.68 7.54
CA ARG A 234 59.44 10.41 7.95
C ARG A 234 59.58 10.64 9.47
N ARG A 235 58.57 10.31 10.28
CA ARG A 235 58.57 10.42 11.75
C ARG A 235 58.21 9.08 12.43
N ALA A 236 58.83 7.99 11.98
CA ALA A 236 58.63 6.66 12.57
C ALA A 236 59.59 6.44 13.76
N GLY A 237 59.08 5.96 14.89
CA GLY A 237 59.88 5.72 16.11
C GLY A 237 59.07 5.83 17.41
N MET A 238 59.67 5.38 18.52
CA MET A 238 59.05 5.33 19.85
C MET A 238 58.52 6.70 20.33
N ALA A 239 59.23 7.79 19.99
CA ALA A 239 58.82 9.16 20.31
C ALA A 239 57.45 9.54 19.71
N TRP A 240 57.10 9.00 18.53
CA TRP A 240 55.80 9.26 17.91
C TRP A 240 54.68 8.41 18.53
N VAL A 241 54.99 7.19 18.97
CA VAL A 241 54.05 6.36 19.75
C VAL A 241 53.76 7.03 21.10
N ALA A 242 54.77 7.61 21.74
CA ALA A 242 54.60 8.43 22.95
C ALA A 242 53.77 9.70 22.68
N GLY A 243 53.99 10.38 21.55
CA GLY A 243 53.14 11.50 21.14
C GLY A 243 51.67 11.10 20.89
N ALA A 244 51.43 9.92 20.31
CA ALA A 244 50.09 9.37 20.13
C ALA A 244 49.44 8.99 21.49
N MET A 245 50.22 8.47 22.43
CA MET A 245 49.78 8.23 23.82
C MET A 245 49.34 9.55 24.47
N LEU A 246 50.15 10.61 24.40
CA LEU A 246 49.81 11.93 24.95
C LEU A 246 48.54 12.51 24.31
N PHE A 247 48.38 12.39 22.99
CA PHE A 247 47.14 12.79 22.32
C PHE A 247 45.95 11.97 22.83
N GLY A 248 46.10 10.65 22.96
CA GLY A 248 45.05 9.77 23.45
C GLY A 248 44.67 10.05 24.91
N LEU A 249 45.64 10.38 25.76
CA LEU A 249 45.40 10.84 27.14
C LEU A 249 44.66 12.18 27.16
N GLY A 250 45.07 13.15 26.33
CA GLY A 250 44.39 14.45 26.24
C GLY A 250 42.95 14.32 25.72
N LEU A 251 42.74 13.50 24.68
CA LEU A 251 41.41 13.18 24.17
C LEU A 251 40.57 12.46 25.23
N GLY A 252 41.17 11.48 25.92
CA GLY A 252 40.54 10.74 27.01
C GLY A 252 40.07 11.69 28.10
N LEU A 253 40.93 12.60 28.57
CA LEU A 253 40.60 13.60 29.58
C LEU A 253 39.45 14.51 29.13
N LEU A 254 39.48 15.01 27.89
CA LEU A 254 38.40 15.83 27.35
C LEU A 254 37.07 15.08 27.29
N LEU A 255 37.10 13.80 26.92
CA LEU A 255 35.90 12.97 26.88
C LEU A 255 35.38 12.64 28.28
N GLU A 256 36.25 12.34 29.25
CA GLU A 256 35.84 12.13 30.65
C GLU A 256 35.25 13.40 31.26
N LEU A 257 35.82 14.58 30.98
CA LEU A 257 35.25 15.85 31.40
C LEU A 257 33.89 16.11 30.76
N ALA A 258 33.73 15.78 29.48
CA ALA A 258 32.46 15.90 28.80
C ALA A 258 31.41 14.90 29.34
N GLN A 259 31.80 13.66 29.63
CA GLN A 259 30.94 12.62 30.23
C GLN A 259 30.59 12.94 31.69
N PHE A 260 31.47 13.61 32.43
CA PHE A 260 31.14 14.11 33.77
C PHE A 260 30.00 15.14 33.73
N LEU A 261 29.99 15.98 32.70
CA LEU A 261 28.95 16.99 32.47
C LEU A 261 27.66 16.43 31.88
N THR A 262 27.52 15.11 31.67
CA THR A 262 26.26 14.49 31.27
C THR A 262 25.59 13.75 32.43
N VAL A 263 24.26 13.81 32.49
CA VAL A 263 23.48 13.27 33.62
C VAL A 263 23.77 11.77 33.79
N ASN A 264 23.69 10.99 32.71
CA ASN A 264 23.92 9.55 32.73
C ASN A 264 25.37 9.11 32.40
N GLY A 265 26.27 10.03 32.06
CA GLY A 265 27.66 9.66 31.74
C GLY A 265 28.44 9.17 32.95
N VAL A 266 29.31 8.18 32.78
CA VAL A 266 30.20 7.72 33.86
C VAL A 266 31.60 8.26 33.58
N ALA A 267 32.16 9.02 34.53
CA ALA A 267 33.48 9.61 34.39
C ALA A 267 34.53 8.87 35.26
N GLU A 268 35.55 8.27 34.63
CA GLU A 268 36.59 7.50 35.30
C GLU A 268 38.00 7.87 34.83
N GLY A 269 38.90 8.16 35.78
CA GLY A 269 40.30 8.41 35.46
C GLY A 269 41.00 7.25 34.77
N ALA A 270 40.62 5.99 35.06
CA ALA A 270 41.16 4.82 34.37
C ALA A 270 40.87 4.86 32.85
N SER A 271 39.69 5.34 32.43
CA SER A 271 39.34 5.39 31.01
C SER A 271 40.29 6.29 30.21
N VAL A 272 40.80 7.38 30.80
CA VAL A 272 41.82 8.25 30.19
C VAL A 272 43.05 7.44 29.79
N LEU A 273 43.54 6.59 30.70
CA LEU A 273 44.72 5.75 30.45
C LEU A 273 44.44 4.70 29.37
N PHE A 274 43.32 3.98 29.45
CA PHE A 274 42.97 2.93 28.49
C PHE A 274 42.73 3.47 27.08
N ARG A 275 42.08 4.63 26.95
CA ARG A 275 41.95 5.34 25.67
C ARG A 275 43.32 5.74 25.12
N GLY A 276 44.20 6.26 25.98
CA GLY A 276 45.61 6.55 25.64
C GLY A 276 46.34 5.32 25.10
N MET A 277 46.26 4.19 25.81
CA MET A 277 46.88 2.92 25.42
C MET A 277 46.39 2.44 24.04
N GLY A 278 45.09 2.53 23.75
CA GLY A 278 44.56 2.16 22.45
C GLY A 278 45.06 3.05 21.31
N VAL A 279 45.10 4.38 21.50
CA VAL A 279 45.68 5.31 20.51
C VAL A 279 47.17 5.01 20.28
N ALA A 280 47.94 4.74 21.33
CA ALA A 280 49.35 4.35 21.22
C ALA A 280 49.51 3.01 20.47
N ALA A 281 48.72 1.99 20.83
CA ALA A 281 48.73 0.68 20.17
C ALA A 281 48.39 0.78 18.69
N GLY A 282 47.40 1.60 18.31
CA GLY A 282 47.05 1.85 16.91
C GLY A 282 48.16 2.52 16.11
N ALA A 283 48.84 3.51 16.72
CA ALA A 283 49.99 4.16 16.11
C ALA A 283 51.17 3.18 15.92
N ALA A 284 51.46 2.35 16.93
CA ALA A 284 52.49 1.32 16.87
C ALA A 284 52.18 0.26 15.79
N LEU A 285 50.94 -0.23 15.74
CA LEU A 285 50.48 -1.18 14.72
C LEU A 285 50.66 -0.61 13.30
N PHE A 286 50.31 0.66 13.11
CA PHE A 286 50.49 1.31 11.81
C PHE A 286 51.96 1.46 11.44
N GLN A 287 52.87 1.76 12.37
CA GLN A 287 54.30 1.83 12.11
C GLN A 287 54.91 0.45 11.79
N GLY A 288 54.51 -0.59 12.54
CA GLY A 288 54.94 -1.97 12.36
C GLY A 288 54.35 -2.69 11.13
N ARG A 289 53.43 -2.05 10.40
CA ARG A 289 52.70 -2.66 9.28
C ARG A 289 53.58 -3.21 8.15
N GLY A 290 54.82 -2.73 8.02
CA GLY A 290 55.77 -3.23 7.02
C GLY A 290 56.15 -4.70 7.21
N GLY A 291 56.05 -5.23 8.44
CA GLY A 291 56.27 -6.64 8.76
C GLY A 291 55.01 -7.52 8.62
N LEU A 292 53.82 -6.92 8.62
CA LEU A 292 52.53 -7.62 8.51
C LEU A 292 52.22 -7.93 7.04
N ARG A 293 52.67 -9.09 6.54
CA ARG A 293 52.31 -9.59 5.21
C ARG A 293 51.05 -10.45 5.30
N PRO A 294 49.87 -10.00 4.79
CA PRO A 294 48.61 -10.75 4.90
C PRO A 294 48.73 -12.18 4.34
N GLU A 295 49.53 -12.36 3.29
CA GLU A 295 49.79 -13.65 2.65
C GLU A 295 50.47 -14.67 3.57
N ARG A 296 51.36 -14.21 4.47
CA ARG A 296 52.05 -15.08 5.46
C ARG A 296 51.15 -15.43 6.65
N MET A 297 50.20 -14.55 6.97
CA MET A 297 49.26 -14.74 8.09
C MET A 297 48.08 -15.64 7.72
N ARG A 298 47.71 -15.66 6.43
CA ARG A 298 46.56 -16.42 5.90
C ARG A 298 46.44 -17.89 6.35
N PRO A 299 47.47 -18.74 6.28
CA PRO A 299 47.36 -20.14 6.70
C PRO A 299 47.10 -20.31 8.21
N TRP A 300 47.52 -19.33 9.02
CA TRP A 300 47.35 -19.34 10.47
C TRP A 300 45.97 -18.82 10.92
N MET A 301 45.20 -18.17 10.04
CA MET A 301 43.90 -17.60 10.42
C MET A 301 42.90 -18.63 10.94
N ARG A 302 42.74 -19.77 10.26
CA ARG A 302 41.81 -20.82 10.70
C ARG A 302 42.19 -21.43 12.06
N PRO A 303 43.42 -21.92 12.28
CA PRO A 303 43.79 -22.47 13.59
C PRO A 303 43.74 -21.42 14.70
N SER A 304 44.14 -20.16 14.44
CA SER A 304 44.03 -19.09 15.43
C SER A 304 42.57 -18.76 15.78
N LEU A 305 41.67 -18.75 14.81
CA LEU A 305 40.23 -18.53 15.05
C LEU A 305 39.60 -19.71 15.79
N SER A 306 39.97 -20.96 15.47
CA SER A 306 39.51 -22.13 16.22
C SER A 306 39.95 -22.08 17.68
N LEU A 307 41.20 -21.67 17.94
CA LEU A 307 41.72 -21.50 19.30
C LEU A 307 41.01 -20.34 20.03
N ALA A 308 40.71 -19.24 19.32
CA ALA A 308 40.01 -18.08 19.88
C ALA A 308 38.50 -18.28 20.06
N ALA A 309 37.90 -19.27 19.39
CA ALA A 309 36.46 -19.53 19.44
C ALA A 309 36.00 -19.93 20.85
N ILE A 310 36.75 -20.78 21.54
CA ILE A 310 36.44 -21.24 22.90
C ILE A 310 36.42 -20.07 23.90
N PRO A 311 37.49 -19.27 24.07
CA PRO A 311 37.46 -18.16 25.01
C PRO A 311 36.43 -17.09 24.62
N TYR A 312 36.18 -16.88 23.32
CA TYR A 312 35.12 -15.97 22.87
C TYR A 312 33.71 -16.47 23.23
N LEU A 313 33.41 -17.76 23.02
CA LEU A 313 32.11 -18.33 23.36
C LEU A 313 31.89 -18.34 24.87
N LEU A 314 32.93 -18.66 25.66
CA LEU A 314 32.88 -18.58 27.12
C LEU A 314 32.61 -17.14 27.59
N LEU A 315 33.28 -16.15 26.98
CA LEU A 315 33.04 -14.74 27.27
C LEU A 315 31.61 -14.32 26.89
N LEU A 316 31.12 -14.77 25.74
CA LEU A 316 29.77 -14.45 25.26
C LEU A 316 28.70 -15.05 26.18
N ILE A 317 28.90 -16.29 26.64
CA ILE A 317 28.05 -16.97 27.62
C ILE A 317 28.09 -16.21 28.95
N LEU A 318 29.28 -15.93 29.48
CA LEU A 318 29.44 -15.23 30.75
C LEU A 318 28.76 -13.84 30.75
N LEU A 319 28.89 -13.09 29.66
CA LEU A 319 28.31 -11.75 29.55
C LEU A 319 26.79 -11.75 29.27
N ASN A 320 26.24 -12.82 28.66
CA ASN A 320 24.79 -12.92 28.39
C ASN A 320 24.00 -13.63 29.49
N LEU A 321 24.56 -14.70 30.05
CA LEU A 321 23.90 -15.60 30.99
C LEU A 321 24.39 -15.41 32.43
N GLY A 322 25.54 -14.76 32.64
CA GLY A 322 26.12 -14.57 33.96
C GLY A 322 26.44 -15.90 34.67
N GLY A 323 26.47 -15.85 36.00
CA GLY A 323 26.63 -17.02 36.88
C GLY A 323 25.39 -17.29 37.73
N GLN A 324 24.19 -16.94 37.24
CA GLN A 324 22.96 -17.13 38.00
C GLN A 324 22.54 -18.61 38.04
N GLY A 325 21.83 -19.03 39.10
CA GLY A 325 21.32 -20.38 39.26
C GLY A 325 20.24 -20.74 38.25
N PHE A 326 19.85 -22.02 38.19
CA PHE A 326 18.74 -22.49 37.35
C PHE A 326 17.39 -22.13 37.99
N SER A 327 16.46 -21.60 37.18
CA SER A 327 15.10 -21.33 37.63
C SER A 327 14.33 -22.63 37.87
N PRO A 328 13.54 -22.73 38.95
CA PRO A 328 12.63 -23.87 39.15
C PRO A 328 11.54 -23.91 38.06
N GLU A 329 11.03 -25.10 37.75
CA GLU A 329 10.08 -25.34 36.64
C GLU A 329 8.85 -24.40 36.62
N PRO A 330 8.18 -24.08 37.76
CA PRO A 330 7.04 -23.16 37.76
C PRO A 330 7.41 -21.74 37.30
N ALA A 331 8.61 -21.27 37.66
CA ALA A 331 9.09 -19.95 37.27
C ALA A 331 9.42 -19.87 35.76
N VAL A 332 9.82 -20.98 35.15
CA VAL A 332 10.04 -21.09 33.69
C VAL A 332 8.70 -20.95 32.94
N ALA A 333 7.64 -21.63 33.42
CA ALA A 333 6.32 -21.56 32.83
C ALA A 333 5.69 -20.15 32.97
N GLU A 334 5.87 -19.50 34.12
CA GLU A 334 5.42 -18.13 34.37
C GLU A 334 6.14 -17.13 33.46
N LYS A 335 7.47 -17.24 33.32
CA LYS A 335 8.24 -16.42 32.38
C LYS A 335 7.76 -16.57 30.94
N LEU A 336 7.39 -17.78 30.53
CA LEU A 336 6.87 -18.06 29.19
C LEU A 336 5.47 -17.45 28.99
N ALA A 337 4.59 -17.53 29.99
CA ALA A 337 3.24 -16.97 29.95
C ALA A 337 3.24 -15.44 29.82
N HIS A 338 4.20 -14.76 30.45
CA HIS A 338 4.36 -13.30 30.39
C HIS A 338 5.36 -12.82 29.32
N LEU A 339 5.87 -13.73 28.47
CA LEU A 339 6.81 -13.37 27.42
C LEU A 339 6.10 -12.60 26.30
N ARG A 340 6.62 -11.41 25.98
CA ARG A 340 6.17 -10.59 24.87
C ARG A 340 7.17 -10.70 23.75
N LEU A 341 6.74 -11.22 22.59
CA LEU A 341 7.62 -11.54 21.47
C LEU A 341 7.94 -10.34 20.55
N LEU A 342 7.33 -9.18 20.80
CA LEU A 342 7.55 -7.96 19.99
C LEU A 342 8.99 -7.45 20.20
N PRO A 343 9.84 -7.41 19.15
CA PRO A 343 11.20 -6.89 19.27
C PRO A 343 11.20 -5.43 19.76
N GLY A 344 11.95 -5.15 20.83
CA GLY A 344 12.02 -3.81 21.42
C GLY A 344 10.98 -3.56 22.53
N TYR A 345 10.04 -4.46 22.79
CA TYR A 345 9.07 -4.34 23.90
C TYR A 345 9.78 -4.14 25.25
N TYR A 346 10.87 -4.86 25.51
CA TYR A 346 11.61 -4.69 26.76
C TYR A 346 12.49 -3.45 26.79
N HIS A 347 12.93 -2.96 25.62
CA HIS A 347 13.65 -1.69 25.51
C HIS A 347 12.73 -0.49 25.74
N TYR A 348 11.42 -0.65 25.54
CA TYR A 348 10.40 0.37 25.81
C TYR A 348 10.23 0.67 27.31
N HIS A 349 10.41 -0.32 28.18
CA HIS A 349 10.18 -0.19 29.62
C HIS A 349 11.43 0.20 30.43
N VAL A 350 12.53 0.52 29.76
CA VAL A 350 13.78 0.97 30.40
C VAL A 350 14.11 2.38 29.92
N SER A 351 14.95 3.10 30.65
CA SER A 351 15.38 4.42 30.22
C SER A 351 16.10 4.36 28.86
N GLU A 352 15.98 5.44 28.09
CA GLU A 352 16.56 5.56 26.74
C GLU A 352 18.07 5.31 26.77
N ALA A 353 18.75 5.81 27.80
CA ALA A 353 20.18 5.58 28.02
C ALA A 353 20.51 4.09 28.24
N ALA A 354 19.68 3.35 29.00
CA ALA A 354 19.85 1.92 29.21
C ALA A 354 19.57 1.13 27.93
N ALA A 355 18.52 1.49 27.19
CA ALA A 355 18.20 0.87 25.90
C ALA A 355 19.33 1.07 24.87
N ILE A 356 19.84 2.31 24.73
CA ILE A 356 20.96 2.63 23.84
C ILE A 356 22.22 1.85 24.23
N SER A 357 22.54 1.82 25.53
CA SER A 357 23.71 1.09 26.04
C SER A 357 23.60 -0.42 25.80
N SER A 358 22.40 -0.99 25.98
CA SER A 358 22.11 -2.40 25.68
C SER A 358 22.36 -2.71 24.20
N VAL A 359 21.83 -1.89 23.29
CA VAL A 359 22.01 -2.07 21.84
C VAL A 359 23.51 -2.03 21.48
N PHE A 360 24.26 -1.06 21.98
CA PHE A 360 25.69 -0.96 21.68
C PHE A 360 26.51 -2.11 22.26
N LEU A 361 26.17 -2.58 23.47
CA LEU A 361 26.80 -3.75 24.05
C LEU A 361 26.58 -4.99 23.18
N HIS A 362 25.35 -5.23 22.73
CA HIS A 362 25.05 -6.34 21.82
C HIS A 362 25.76 -6.19 20.47
N LEU A 363 25.81 -4.97 19.90
CA LEU A 363 26.58 -4.71 18.69
C LEU A 363 28.07 -5.05 18.87
N ALA A 364 28.66 -4.69 20.01
CA ALA A 364 30.06 -5.00 20.33
C ALA A 364 30.29 -6.49 20.56
N LEU A 365 29.36 -7.19 21.23
CA LEU A 365 29.47 -8.62 21.52
C LEU A 365 29.43 -9.48 20.26
N TYR A 366 28.55 -9.17 19.30
CA TYR A 366 28.33 -10.00 18.11
C TYR A 366 29.09 -9.54 16.86
N ALA A 367 29.65 -8.33 16.83
CA ALA A 367 30.52 -7.89 15.73
C ALA A 367 31.75 -8.80 15.50
N PRO A 368 32.48 -9.28 16.53
CA PRO A 368 33.59 -10.22 16.36
C PRO A 368 33.22 -11.48 15.58
N LEU A 369 32.00 -12.00 15.74
CA LEU A 369 31.53 -13.18 15.01
C LEU A 369 31.49 -12.93 13.50
N GLY A 370 30.96 -11.77 13.06
CA GLY A 370 30.95 -11.39 11.65
C GLY A 370 32.36 -11.25 11.06
N ALA A 371 33.27 -10.64 11.81
CA ALA A 371 34.68 -10.53 11.43
C ALA A 371 35.38 -11.90 11.39
N ALA A 372 35.12 -12.78 12.36
CA ALA A 372 35.69 -14.12 12.44
C ALA A 372 35.25 -15.00 11.28
N ILE A 373 33.95 -15.01 10.93
CA ILE A 373 33.44 -15.75 9.76
C ILE A 373 34.09 -15.21 8.47
N TRP A 374 34.28 -13.89 8.37
CA TRP A 374 34.99 -13.30 7.22
C TRP A 374 36.46 -13.76 7.14
N LEU A 375 37.19 -13.70 8.25
CA LEU A 375 38.59 -14.12 8.34
C LEU A 375 38.74 -15.62 8.07
N TRP A 376 37.79 -16.44 8.54
CA TRP A 376 37.73 -17.88 8.28
C TRP A 376 37.60 -18.20 6.79
N CYS A 377 36.70 -17.49 6.09
CA CYS A 377 36.56 -17.58 4.65
C CYS A 377 37.82 -17.09 3.93
N TRP A 378 38.38 -15.95 4.34
CA TRP A 378 39.58 -15.39 3.74
C TRP A 378 40.79 -16.34 3.86
N GLY A 379 40.97 -16.97 5.04
CA GLY A 379 41.99 -18.00 5.30
C GLY A 379 41.90 -19.22 4.38
N SER A 380 40.69 -19.57 3.94
CA SER A 380 40.42 -20.74 3.08
C SER A 380 40.74 -20.58 1.59
N GLY A 381 41.14 -19.39 1.13
CA GLY A 381 41.25 -19.13 -0.31
C GLY A 381 40.08 -18.35 -0.89
N ARG A 382 38.87 -18.55 -0.35
CA ARG A 382 37.59 -18.18 -0.98
C ARG A 382 36.72 -17.33 -0.06
N VAL A 383 36.35 -16.13 -0.49
CA VAL A 383 35.30 -15.34 0.17
C VAL A 383 33.99 -15.53 -0.60
N PRO A 384 33.00 -16.25 -0.05
CA PRO A 384 31.77 -16.56 -0.76
C PRO A 384 30.91 -15.29 -0.98
N ARG A 385 30.21 -15.24 -2.12
CA ARG A 385 29.28 -14.14 -2.45
C ARG A 385 28.12 -14.02 -1.44
N ALA A 386 27.75 -15.11 -0.77
CA ALA A 386 26.71 -15.17 0.25
C ALA A 386 27.25 -15.05 1.70
N GLY A 387 28.51 -14.67 1.90
CA GLY A 387 29.12 -14.69 3.24
C GLY A 387 28.48 -13.73 4.26
N THR A 388 27.86 -12.63 3.81
CA THR A 388 27.08 -11.77 4.71
C THR A 388 25.84 -12.48 5.25
N ALA A 389 25.13 -13.26 4.42
CA ALA A 389 23.99 -14.05 4.88
C ALA A 389 24.42 -15.11 5.89
N LEU A 390 25.58 -15.75 5.66
CA LEU A 390 26.15 -16.70 6.61
C LEU A 390 26.45 -16.04 7.97
N ALA A 391 27.08 -14.87 7.98
CA ALA A 391 27.37 -14.13 9.21
C ALA A 391 26.09 -13.73 9.97
N VAL A 392 25.09 -13.21 9.25
CA VAL A 392 23.77 -12.83 9.79
C VAL A 392 23.06 -14.04 10.40
N SER A 393 22.99 -15.17 9.68
CA SER A 393 22.29 -16.37 10.14
C SER A 393 22.95 -16.99 11.37
N TRP A 394 24.28 -17.08 11.41
CA TRP A 394 24.98 -17.64 12.58
C TRP A 394 24.85 -16.76 13.81
N ALA A 395 24.95 -15.43 13.66
CA ALA A 395 24.76 -14.51 14.77
C ALA A 395 23.33 -14.54 15.30
N PHE A 396 22.33 -14.57 14.41
CA PHE A 396 20.92 -14.70 14.79
C PHE A 396 20.68 -16.02 15.55
N ALA A 397 21.15 -17.14 15.02
CA ALA A 397 20.95 -18.45 15.65
C ALA A 397 21.64 -18.54 17.02
N LEU A 398 22.88 -18.04 17.15
CA LEU A 398 23.62 -18.05 18.40
C LEU A 398 22.97 -17.14 19.45
N ALA A 399 22.54 -15.94 19.06
CA ALA A 399 21.83 -15.04 19.95
C ALA A 399 20.47 -15.62 20.35
N LEU A 400 19.71 -16.21 19.42
CA LEU A 400 18.44 -16.87 19.72
C LEU A 400 18.63 -18.01 20.74
N LEU A 401 19.69 -18.81 20.60
CA LEU A 401 20.04 -19.85 21.55
C LEU A 401 20.31 -19.27 22.95
N LEU A 402 21.12 -18.21 23.03
CA LEU A 402 21.45 -17.57 24.31
C LEU A 402 20.23 -16.90 24.95
N GLU A 403 19.41 -16.19 24.17
CA GLU A 403 18.17 -15.58 24.67
C GLU A 403 17.17 -16.63 25.16
N THR A 404 17.03 -17.74 24.43
CA THR A 404 16.19 -18.87 24.87
C THR A 404 16.73 -19.49 26.15
N GLY A 405 18.06 -19.56 26.29
CA GLY A 405 18.73 -20.03 27.51
C GLY A 405 18.37 -19.21 28.76
N LYS A 406 18.13 -17.91 28.62
CA LYS A 406 17.72 -17.03 29.74
C LYS A 406 16.38 -17.43 30.36
N LEU A 407 15.54 -18.20 29.65
CA LEU A 407 14.28 -18.72 30.20
C LEU A 407 14.53 -19.63 31.42
N PHE A 408 15.64 -20.37 31.41
CA PHE A 408 15.98 -21.37 32.41
C PHE A 408 16.86 -20.85 33.56
N LEU A 409 17.25 -19.58 33.54
CA LEU A 409 18.16 -18.99 34.52
C LEU A 409 17.45 -17.98 35.43
N GLU A 410 17.71 -18.04 36.73
CA GLU A 410 17.16 -17.10 37.70
C GLU A 410 17.54 -15.65 37.36
N GLY A 411 16.67 -14.70 37.71
CA GLY A 411 16.91 -13.26 37.52
C GLY A 411 17.01 -12.76 36.06
N LEU A 412 17.00 -13.65 35.06
CA LEU A 412 17.12 -13.31 33.66
C LEU A 412 15.80 -13.50 32.89
N ARG A 413 15.63 -12.67 31.86
CA ARG A 413 14.49 -12.68 30.93
C ARG A 413 14.98 -12.74 29.47
N PRO A 414 14.38 -13.55 28.59
CA PRO A 414 14.68 -13.52 27.16
C PRO A 414 14.29 -12.18 26.52
N ASP A 415 15.14 -11.62 25.66
CA ASP A 415 14.85 -10.43 24.87
C ASP A 415 14.78 -10.75 23.36
N PRO A 416 13.59 -10.70 22.74
CA PRO A 416 13.41 -10.90 21.30
C PRO A 416 14.17 -9.93 20.41
N ALA A 417 14.62 -8.77 20.91
CA ALA A 417 15.42 -7.82 20.15
C ALA A 417 16.87 -8.31 19.93
N GLY A 418 17.41 -9.08 20.87
CA GLY A 418 18.80 -9.55 20.89
C GLY A 418 19.25 -10.22 19.57
N PRO A 419 18.50 -11.21 19.03
CA PRO A 419 18.87 -11.90 17.80
C PRO A 419 18.94 -10.99 16.57
N PHE A 420 18.05 -10.00 16.48
CA PHE A 420 18.06 -9.04 15.38
C PHE A 420 19.25 -8.07 15.49
N ILE A 421 19.56 -7.58 16.69
CA ILE A 421 20.73 -6.71 16.91
C ILE A 421 22.03 -7.46 16.60
N ALA A 422 22.13 -8.73 17.05
CA ALA A 422 23.26 -9.60 16.77
C ALA A 422 23.46 -9.83 15.25
N ALA A 423 22.37 -10.06 14.53
CA ALA A 423 22.38 -10.23 13.08
C ALA A 423 22.90 -8.98 12.35
N VAL A 424 22.46 -7.79 12.78
CA VAL A 424 22.95 -6.50 12.26
C VAL A 424 24.44 -6.32 12.57
N ALA A 425 24.86 -6.58 13.81
CA ALA A 425 26.24 -6.47 14.26
C ALA A 425 27.21 -7.28 13.39
N ALA A 426 26.90 -8.57 13.19
CA ALA A 426 27.74 -9.48 12.42
C ALA A 426 27.74 -9.11 10.92
N GLY A 427 26.60 -8.68 10.37
CA GLY A 427 26.50 -8.19 9.00
C GLY A 427 27.36 -6.94 8.74
N LEU A 428 27.32 -5.97 9.65
CA LEU A 428 28.14 -4.75 9.59
C LEU A 428 29.63 -5.08 9.69
N ALA A 429 30.03 -5.91 10.66
CA ALA A 429 31.43 -6.31 10.84
C ALA A 429 31.98 -7.04 9.61
N TRP A 430 31.21 -7.99 9.04
CA TRP A 430 31.56 -8.64 7.77
C TRP A 430 31.76 -7.60 6.65
N GLY A 431 30.84 -6.63 6.54
CA GLY A 431 30.88 -5.57 5.53
C GLY A 431 32.13 -4.70 5.66
N VAL A 432 32.52 -4.33 6.88
CA VAL A 432 33.74 -3.57 7.17
C VAL A 432 34.97 -4.38 6.78
N CYS A 433 35.07 -5.65 7.15
CA CYS A 433 36.20 -6.50 6.75
C CYS A 433 36.33 -6.64 5.23
N ALA A 434 35.20 -6.85 4.54
CA ALA A 434 35.17 -6.91 3.08
C ALA A 434 35.60 -5.59 2.42
N TRP A 435 35.17 -4.44 2.97
CA TRP A 435 35.58 -3.12 2.52
C TRP A 435 37.08 -2.87 2.75
N LEU A 436 37.59 -3.17 3.95
CA LEU A 436 39.01 -3.03 4.29
C LEU A 436 39.90 -3.85 3.36
N ARG A 437 39.49 -5.06 2.97
CA ARG A 437 40.20 -5.86 1.96
C ARG A 437 40.27 -5.14 0.62
N GLY A 438 39.16 -4.59 0.13
CA GLY A 438 39.14 -3.82 -1.12
C GLY A 438 40.01 -2.56 -1.06
N VAL A 439 40.12 -1.95 0.12
CA VAL A 439 41.01 -0.80 0.38
C VAL A 439 42.49 -1.20 0.31
N VAL A 440 42.86 -2.38 0.84
CA VAL A 440 44.25 -2.89 0.88
C VAL A 440 44.70 -3.47 -0.47
N GLU A 441 43.83 -4.21 -1.17
CA GLU A 441 44.18 -4.89 -2.43
C GLU A 441 44.18 -3.95 -3.65
N GLY A 442 43.81 -2.67 -3.49
CA GLY A 442 43.89 -1.67 -4.56
C GLY A 442 43.04 -1.98 -5.80
N SER A 443 41.99 -2.79 -5.66
CA SER A 443 41.18 -3.22 -6.79
C SER A 443 40.18 -2.13 -7.20
N SER A 444 40.35 -1.64 -8.43
CA SER A 444 39.47 -0.69 -9.12
C SER A 444 38.12 -1.29 -9.55
N GLY A 445 37.53 -2.17 -8.74
CA GLY A 445 36.19 -2.73 -8.94
C GLY A 445 35.24 -2.26 -7.83
N PRO A 446 33.99 -1.86 -8.14
CA PRO A 446 33.05 -1.47 -7.09
C PRO A 446 32.83 -2.63 -6.12
N VAL A 447 33.15 -2.40 -4.84
CA VAL A 447 32.72 -3.27 -3.73
C VAL A 447 31.19 -3.15 -3.64
N THR A 448 30.48 -3.95 -4.42
CA THR A 448 29.06 -4.16 -4.24
C THR A 448 28.88 -5.11 -3.07
N VAL A 449 28.39 -4.60 -1.93
CA VAL A 449 27.60 -5.41 -1.00
C VAL A 449 26.45 -5.95 -1.84
N ALA A 450 26.55 -7.24 -2.20
CA ALA A 450 25.65 -7.87 -3.14
C ALA A 450 24.25 -7.89 -2.54
N ALA A 451 23.33 -7.14 -3.15
CA ALA A 451 21.92 -7.39 -2.99
C ALA A 451 21.64 -8.85 -3.39
N ALA A 452 20.77 -9.52 -2.64
CA ALA A 452 20.32 -10.88 -2.91
C ALA A 452 20.00 -11.06 -4.41
N PRO A 453 20.45 -12.16 -5.04
CA PRO A 453 20.08 -12.42 -6.42
C PRO A 453 18.56 -12.64 -6.49
N SER A 454 17.94 -12.00 -7.47
CA SER A 454 16.67 -12.47 -8.02
C SER A 454 16.84 -13.97 -8.37
N ARG A 455 16.20 -14.84 -7.58
CA ARG A 455 16.13 -16.27 -7.86
C ARG A 455 15.40 -16.48 -9.18
N GLY A 456 16.17 -16.65 -10.25
CA GLY A 456 15.81 -17.41 -11.43
C GLY A 456 16.75 -18.61 -11.48
N ALA A 457 16.48 -19.62 -10.66
CA ALA A 457 17.10 -20.93 -10.77
C ALA A 457 15.99 -21.93 -10.48
N ALA A 458 15.64 -22.69 -11.52
CA ALA A 458 14.68 -23.76 -11.47
C ALA A 458 15.06 -24.77 -10.38
N LEU A 459 14.04 -25.25 -9.67
CA LEU A 459 14.10 -26.43 -8.84
C LEU A 459 14.47 -27.63 -9.71
N ALA A 460 15.63 -28.22 -9.46
CA ALA A 460 15.93 -29.59 -9.85
C ALA A 460 16.28 -30.35 -8.56
N PHE A 461 15.40 -31.28 -8.19
CA PHE A 461 15.61 -32.26 -7.13
C PHE A 461 16.51 -33.42 -7.64
N PRO A 462 17.15 -34.19 -6.73
CA PRO A 462 18.36 -34.96 -7.01
C PRO A 462 18.09 -36.39 -7.49
N GLY A 463 19.07 -36.97 -8.20
CA GLY A 463 19.26 -38.41 -8.27
C GLY A 463 19.69 -38.93 -9.64
N PHE A 464 21.00 -39.01 -9.90
CA PHE A 464 21.69 -40.22 -10.40
C PHE A 464 23.21 -39.94 -10.58
N VAL A 465 24.03 -40.83 -10.00
CA VAL A 465 25.48 -41.07 -10.21
C VAL A 465 25.53 -42.39 -11.03
N PRO A 466 26.47 -42.70 -11.97
CA PRO A 466 27.95 -42.67 -11.87
C PRO A 466 28.63 -42.21 -13.21
N ASP A 467 29.93 -42.20 -13.50
CA ASP A 467 31.23 -42.60 -12.91
C ASP A 467 32.33 -41.82 -13.67
N ALA A 468 33.38 -41.33 -13.01
CA ALA A 468 34.77 -41.83 -13.04
C ALA A 468 35.70 -41.37 -14.20
N THR A 469 36.91 -40.96 -13.79
CA THR A 469 38.17 -40.78 -14.55
C THR A 469 38.25 -39.55 -15.48
N GLY A 470 39.31 -38.74 -15.55
CA GLY A 470 40.61 -38.69 -14.90
C GLY A 470 41.36 -37.39 -15.29
N THR A 471 42.35 -37.03 -14.48
CA THR A 471 43.63 -36.37 -14.85
C THR A 471 43.63 -35.02 -15.62
N VAL A 472 43.75 -33.91 -14.87
CA VAL A 472 44.94 -32.99 -14.71
C VAL A 472 46.03 -33.08 -15.82
N PRO A 473 46.82 -32.02 -16.23
CA PRO A 473 47.10 -30.70 -15.62
C PRO A 473 47.28 -29.44 -16.54
N ARG A 474 47.36 -28.27 -15.85
CA ARG A 474 48.35 -27.15 -15.90
C ARG A 474 48.97 -26.74 -17.25
N SER A 475 48.96 -25.47 -17.64
CA SER A 475 49.84 -24.36 -17.19
C SER A 475 49.72 -23.29 -18.29
N GLY A 476 49.99 -21.99 -18.19
CA GLY A 476 50.76 -21.13 -17.29
C GLY A 476 51.24 -19.93 -18.13
N HIS A 477 51.35 -18.74 -17.51
CA HIS A 477 51.99 -17.49 -18.00
C HIS A 477 51.15 -16.59 -18.92
N ARG A 478 50.78 -15.34 -18.56
CA ARG A 478 51.45 -14.10 -18.08
C ARG A 478 51.94 -13.15 -19.20
N CYS A 479 51.20 -12.02 -19.25
CA CYS A 479 51.61 -10.62 -19.37
C CYS A 479 52.39 -10.12 -20.60
N GLY A 480 51.91 -9.00 -21.16
CA GLY A 480 52.77 -7.97 -21.75
C GLY A 480 52.17 -7.25 -22.95
N ASP A 481 51.79 -5.99 -22.77
CA ASP A 481 51.70 -4.95 -23.82
C ASP A 481 52.94 -4.06 -23.61
N PRO A 482 53.69 -3.57 -24.64
CA PRO A 482 53.29 -2.34 -25.35
C PRO A 482 53.82 -2.13 -26.80
N SER A 483 53.00 -1.46 -27.61
CA SER A 483 53.36 -0.36 -28.54
C SER A 483 54.13 -0.57 -29.87
N LYS A 484 53.68 0.25 -30.85
CA LYS A 484 54.35 0.86 -32.04
C LYS A 484 54.16 0.25 -33.44
N ASN A 485 53.52 1.07 -34.27
CA ASN A 485 53.79 1.46 -35.67
C ASN A 485 54.50 0.47 -36.61
N GLY A 486 53.90 0.25 -37.79
CA GLY A 486 54.63 -0.24 -38.97
C GLY A 486 53.71 -0.54 -40.14
N ALA A 487 53.92 0.15 -41.26
CA ALA A 487 53.19 0.05 -42.51
C ALA A 487 53.47 -1.27 -43.27
N ALA A 488 52.56 -1.59 -44.20
CA ALA A 488 52.49 -2.74 -45.14
C ALA A 488 53.68 -2.79 -46.16
N PRO A 489 53.74 -3.72 -47.17
CA PRO A 489 52.79 -4.77 -47.60
C PRO A 489 53.41 -6.12 -48.08
N GLY A 490 52.55 -7.14 -48.34
CA GLY A 490 52.72 -8.03 -49.51
C GLY A 490 53.09 -9.53 -49.33
N ARG A 491 52.06 -10.37 -49.13
CA ARG A 491 51.76 -11.74 -49.67
C ARG A 491 52.77 -12.92 -49.58
N GLY A 492 52.25 -14.07 -49.12
CA GLY A 492 52.63 -15.42 -49.57
C GLY A 492 52.70 -16.53 -48.48
N SER A 493 51.56 -17.01 -47.97
CA SER A 493 51.08 -18.42 -47.96
C SER A 493 51.90 -19.45 -47.14
N SER A 494 51.35 -20.10 -46.10
CA SER A 494 50.55 -21.34 -46.27
C SER A 494 49.67 -21.75 -45.05
N TRP A 495 48.35 -21.85 -45.31
CA TRP A 495 47.36 -22.91 -44.94
C TRP A 495 47.11 -23.27 -43.45
N GLU A 496 45.90 -23.28 -42.86
CA GLU A 496 44.50 -23.43 -43.31
C GLU A 496 43.53 -22.87 -42.23
N GLY A 497 42.34 -22.37 -42.62
CA GLY A 497 41.30 -22.10 -41.62
C GLY A 497 40.13 -21.18 -42.02
N ARG A 498 39.47 -21.49 -43.15
CA ARG A 498 38.11 -21.07 -43.56
C ARG A 498 37.68 -19.62 -43.24
N GLY A 499 37.92 -18.73 -44.19
CA GLY A 499 37.14 -17.52 -44.39
C GLY A 499 36.73 -17.38 -45.86
N MET A 500 35.43 -17.22 -46.12
CA MET A 500 34.97 -16.35 -47.21
C MET A 500 33.66 -15.64 -46.80
N PRO A 501 33.58 -14.33 -47.04
CA PRO A 501 32.42 -13.47 -46.76
C PRO A 501 31.54 -13.33 -48.02
N CYS A 502 30.31 -12.84 -47.88
CA CYS A 502 29.62 -12.10 -48.94
C CYS A 502 28.40 -11.36 -48.36
N GLY A 503 28.49 -10.03 -48.32
CA GLY A 503 27.35 -9.16 -48.13
C GLY A 503 26.84 -8.65 -49.47
N GLY A 504 25.57 -8.95 -49.76
CA GLY A 504 24.63 -7.97 -50.31
C GLY A 504 24.56 -7.80 -51.83
N ARG A 505 23.54 -8.43 -52.44
CA ARG A 505 22.37 -7.70 -52.95
C ARG A 505 21.25 -8.64 -53.40
N GLY A 506 20.04 -8.37 -52.88
CA GLY A 506 18.79 -8.43 -53.64
C GLY A 506 18.17 -9.80 -53.90
N ALA A 507 17.25 -10.20 -53.03
CA ALA A 507 16.04 -10.90 -53.46
C ALA A 507 14.84 -10.23 -52.79
N VAL A 508 14.15 -9.39 -53.57
CA VAL A 508 12.76 -9.04 -53.31
C VAL A 508 11.96 -10.30 -53.59
N SER A 509 11.59 -11.03 -52.55
CA SER A 509 10.39 -11.86 -52.58
C SER A 509 9.36 -11.14 -51.71
N GLY A 510 8.24 -10.79 -52.33
CA GLY A 510 7.13 -10.18 -51.62
C GLY A 510 6.76 -11.03 -50.42
N GLU A 511 6.74 -10.42 -49.24
CA GLU A 511 5.87 -10.83 -48.15
C GLU A 511 4.43 -10.63 -48.63
N ARG A 512 3.98 -11.54 -49.50
CA ARG A 512 2.64 -12.07 -49.39
C ARG A 512 2.58 -12.57 -47.97
N VAL A 513 1.79 -11.86 -47.17
CA VAL A 513 1.20 -12.30 -45.92
C VAL A 513 0.98 -13.81 -46.00
N MET A 514 1.94 -14.56 -45.47
CA MET A 514 1.66 -15.90 -45.02
C MET A 514 0.86 -15.63 -43.77
N GLU A 515 -0.47 -15.65 -43.91
CA GLU A 515 -1.36 -15.84 -42.78
C GLU A 515 -0.81 -17.07 -42.09
N ASP A 516 -0.07 -16.86 -41.00
CA ASP A 516 0.24 -17.91 -40.06
C ASP A 516 -1.09 -18.64 -39.84
N MET A 517 -1.11 -19.93 -40.21
CA MET A 517 -2.17 -20.83 -39.78
C MET A 517 -2.06 -20.92 -38.26
N VAL A 518 -2.62 -19.90 -37.59
CA VAL A 518 -2.83 -19.85 -36.15
C VAL A 518 -3.79 -20.99 -35.88
N GLY A 519 -3.27 -22.08 -35.32
CA GLY A 519 -4.11 -23.11 -34.71
C GLY A 519 -5.17 -22.45 -33.81
N PRO A 520 -6.36 -23.04 -33.68
CA PRO A 520 -7.48 -22.38 -33.01
C PRO A 520 -7.03 -21.82 -31.66
N SER A 521 -7.29 -20.52 -31.45
CA SER A 521 -6.98 -19.84 -30.19
C SER A 521 -7.46 -20.70 -29.03
N PRO A 522 -6.67 -20.89 -27.95
CA PRO A 522 -7.15 -21.62 -26.77
C PRO A 522 -8.41 -21.00 -26.15
N TRP A 523 -8.71 -19.75 -26.51
CA TRP A 523 -9.89 -19.01 -26.07
C TRP A 523 -11.09 -19.10 -27.03
N MET A 524 -10.97 -19.83 -28.15
CA MET A 524 -12.05 -19.92 -29.15
C MET A 524 -13.28 -20.63 -28.57
N ILE A 525 -13.12 -21.83 -28.00
CA ILE A 525 -14.22 -22.59 -27.40
C ILE A 525 -14.87 -21.81 -26.25
N PRO A 526 -14.11 -21.30 -25.25
CA PRO A 526 -14.68 -20.42 -24.21
C PRO A 526 -15.39 -19.19 -24.79
N GLY A 527 -14.84 -18.59 -25.84
CA GLY A 527 -15.43 -17.41 -26.49
C GLY A 527 -16.78 -17.70 -27.14
N VAL A 528 -16.92 -18.82 -27.85
CA VAL A 528 -18.21 -19.25 -28.44
C VAL A 528 -19.21 -19.59 -27.33
N LEU A 529 -18.79 -20.34 -26.32
CA LEU A 529 -19.66 -20.70 -25.19
C LEU A 529 -20.17 -19.44 -24.48
N LEU A 530 -19.29 -18.48 -24.18
CA LEU A 530 -19.68 -17.21 -23.58
C LEU A 530 -20.65 -16.43 -24.46
N ALA A 531 -20.46 -16.40 -25.78
CA ALA A 531 -21.37 -15.71 -26.69
C ALA A 531 -22.78 -16.35 -26.68
N VAL A 532 -22.85 -17.68 -26.71
CA VAL A 532 -24.12 -18.42 -26.63
C VAL A 532 -24.82 -18.18 -25.29
N VAL A 533 -24.08 -18.29 -24.18
CA VAL A 533 -24.60 -18.04 -22.83
C VAL A 533 -25.08 -16.59 -22.70
N THR A 534 -24.32 -15.62 -23.21
CA THR A 534 -24.72 -14.20 -23.16
C THR A 534 -26.03 -13.97 -23.91
N LEU A 535 -26.17 -14.51 -25.12
CA LEU A 535 -27.39 -14.35 -25.91
C LEU A 535 -28.58 -15.07 -25.26
N ALA A 536 -28.38 -16.28 -24.74
CA ALA A 536 -29.41 -17.01 -24.02
C ALA A 536 -29.88 -16.24 -22.78
N LEU A 537 -28.95 -15.75 -21.95
CA LEU A 537 -29.29 -14.93 -20.79
C LEU A 537 -30.03 -13.64 -21.16
N ALA A 538 -29.62 -12.96 -22.24
CA ALA A 538 -30.29 -11.76 -22.70
C ALA A 538 -31.73 -12.03 -23.18
N LEU A 539 -31.97 -13.16 -23.86
CA LEU A 539 -33.31 -13.57 -24.32
C LEU A 539 -34.21 -14.05 -23.17
N LEU A 540 -33.62 -14.62 -22.12
CA LEU A 540 -34.31 -15.08 -20.92
C LEU A 540 -34.44 -13.99 -19.85
N TRP A 541 -33.97 -12.76 -20.12
CA TRP A 541 -33.92 -11.72 -19.10
C TRP A 541 -35.31 -11.32 -18.60
N PRO A 542 -35.49 -11.09 -17.28
CA PRO A 542 -36.81 -10.87 -16.71
C PRO A 542 -37.60 -9.69 -17.26
N VAL A 543 -36.90 -8.62 -17.66
CA VAL A 543 -37.45 -7.34 -18.07
C VAL A 543 -36.82 -6.92 -19.40
N ALA A 544 -37.67 -6.58 -20.37
CA ALA A 544 -37.25 -6.11 -21.69
C ALA A 544 -36.21 -7.01 -22.42
N PRO A 545 -36.39 -8.35 -22.46
CA PRO A 545 -35.39 -9.28 -23.02
C PRO A 545 -35.06 -8.98 -24.49
N GLY A 546 -36.05 -8.62 -25.32
CA GLY A 546 -35.81 -8.26 -26.72
C GLY A 546 -34.87 -7.05 -26.88
N TRP A 547 -35.05 -6.01 -26.06
CA TRP A 547 -34.18 -4.82 -26.08
C TRP A 547 -32.78 -5.13 -25.58
N LEU A 548 -32.65 -5.98 -24.55
CA LEU A 548 -31.34 -6.41 -24.04
C LEU A 548 -30.61 -7.30 -25.04
N ALA A 549 -31.29 -8.25 -25.69
CA ALA A 549 -30.72 -9.08 -26.74
C ALA A 549 -30.25 -8.25 -27.94
N VAL A 550 -31.07 -7.30 -28.42
CA VAL A 550 -30.67 -6.39 -29.51
C VAL A 550 -29.51 -5.50 -29.08
N GLY A 551 -29.58 -4.91 -27.88
CA GLY A 551 -28.52 -4.03 -27.36
C GLY A 551 -27.18 -4.74 -27.18
N THR A 552 -27.19 -5.95 -26.62
CA THR A 552 -25.99 -6.78 -26.46
C THR A 552 -25.45 -7.29 -27.79
N ALA A 553 -26.32 -7.63 -28.76
CA ALA A 553 -25.90 -8.01 -30.10
C ALA A 553 -25.25 -6.84 -30.86
N VAL A 554 -25.86 -5.65 -30.86
CA VAL A 554 -25.30 -4.43 -31.46
C VAL A 554 -23.96 -4.09 -30.80
N TYR A 555 -23.89 -4.16 -29.47
CA TYR A 555 -22.65 -3.98 -28.74
C TYR A 555 -21.57 -5.01 -29.15
N GLY A 556 -21.93 -6.28 -29.24
CA GLY A 556 -21.05 -7.35 -29.71
C GLY A 556 -20.52 -7.11 -31.13
N VAL A 557 -21.36 -6.63 -32.05
CA VAL A 557 -20.96 -6.24 -33.41
C VAL A 557 -19.97 -5.08 -33.38
N VAL A 558 -20.21 -4.04 -32.58
CA VAL A 558 -19.26 -2.92 -32.41
C VAL A 558 -17.92 -3.42 -31.90
N LEU A 559 -17.91 -4.30 -30.90
CA LEU A 559 -16.68 -4.91 -30.38
C LEU A 559 -16.00 -5.82 -31.39
N TRP A 560 -16.76 -6.53 -32.23
CA TRP A 560 -16.20 -7.38 -33.26
C TRP A 560 -15.34 -6.57 -34.23
N TYR A 561 -15.84 -5.41 -34.67
CA TYR A 561 -15.08 -4.50 -35.53
C TYR A 561 -13.95 -3.77 -34.79
N ARG A 562 -14.23 -3.29 -33.57
CA ARG A 562 -13.31 -2.47 -32.75
C ARG A 562 -13.33 -2.94 -31.29
N PRO A 563 -12.55 -3.98 -30.94
CA PRO A 563 -12.59 -4.59 -29.60
C PRO A 563 -12.11 -3.65 -28.50
N ASP A 564 -11.30 -2.65 -28.85
CA ASP A 564 -10.86 -1.59 -27.96
C ASP A 564 -11.99 -0.62 -27.53
N SER A 565 -13.14 -0.63 -28.24
CA SER A 565 -14.29 0.23 -27.93
C SER A 565 -14.98 -0.15 -26.62
N ALA A 566 -14.77 -1.36 -26.09
CA ALA A 566 -15.26 -1.77 -24.76
C ALA A 566 -14.87 -0.75 -23.68
N TRP A 567 -13.64 -0.22 -23.76
CA TRP A 567 -13.09 0.73 -22.79
C TRP A 567 -13.68 2.14 -22.90
N LEU A 568 -14.37 2.46 -23.99
CA LEU A 568 -15.16 3.67 -24.14
C LEU A 568 -16.60 3.47 -23.65
N LEU A 569 -17.17 2.28 -23.91
CA LEU A 569 -18.59 2.00 -23.74
C LEU A 569 -18.94 1.41 -22.37
N ILE A 570 -18.10 0.58 -21.75
CA ILE A 570 -18.37 0.01 -20.42
C ILE A 570 -18.48 1.08 -19.32
N PRO A 571 -17.57 2.08 -19.23
CA PRO A 571 -17.65 3.05 -18.14
C PRO A 571 -18.99 3.79 -18.04
N PRO A 572 -19.63 4.31 -19.12
CA PRO A 572 -20.95 4.94 -19.00
C PRO A 572 -22.08 3.95 -18.74
N LEU A 573 -21.90 2.64 -18.94
CA LEU A 573 -22.89 1.64 -18.53
C LEU A 573 -22.92 1.46 -17.00
N VAL A 574 -21.82 1.72 -16.28
CA VAL A 574 -21.75 1.58 -14.81
C VAL A 574 -22.83 2.38 -14.07
N PRO A 575 -23.01 3.69 -14.32
CA PRO A 575 -24.09 4.49 -13.71
C PRO A 575 -25.43 4.41 -14.46
N LEU A 576 -25.51 3.67 -15.58
CA LEU A 576 -26.72 3.61 -16.42
C LEU A 576 -27.50 2.32 -16.23
N LEU A 577 -26.81 1.17 -16.27
CA LEU A 577 -27.41 -0.16 -16.27
C LEU A 577 -27.41 -0.74 -14.85
N ASP A 578 -28.50 -0.50 -14.14
CA ASP A 578 -28.79 -1.13 -12.88
C ASP A 578 -30.30 -1.28 -12.68
N LEU A 579 -30.89 -2.29 -13.31
CA LEU A 579 -32.34 -2.48 -13.31
C LEU A 579 -32.81 -3.47 -12.23
N SER A 580 -31.98 -3.74 -11.22
CA SER A 580 -32.31 -4.67 -10.12
C SER A 580 -33.63 -4.33 -9.42
N LEU A 581 -34.01 -3.04 -9.36
CA LEU A 581 -35.29 -2.57 -8.79
C LEU A 581 -36.52 -2.93 -9.64
N TRP A 582 -36.33 -3.37 -10.90
CA TRP A 582 -37.39 -3.82 -11.81
C TRP A 582 -37.34 -5.32 -12.04
N THR A 583 -36.16 -5.93 -12.02
CA THR A 583 -35.98 -7.38 -12.25
C THR A 583 -36.11 -8.19 -10.97
N GLY A 584 -35.70 -7.63 -9.82
CA GLY A 584 -35.52 -8.35 -8.56
C GLY A 584 -34.18 -9.13 -8.49
N TRP A 585 -33.41 -9.16 -9.58
CA TRP A 585 -32.14 -9.88 -9.65
C TRP A 585 -31.00 -9.04 -9.09
N ARG A 586 -30.10 -9.67 -8.32
CA ARG A 586 -28.97 -8.96 -7.66
C ARG A 586 -27.59 -9.56 -7.88
N TYR A 587 -27.48 -10.87 -8.07
CA TYR A 587 -26.19 -11.53 -8.28
C TYR A 587 -25.67 -11.33 -9.69
N LEU A 588 -26.59 -11.36 -10.65
CA LEU A 588 -26.36 -11.05 -12.06
C LEU A 588 -27.17 -9.81 -12.42
N ASP A 589 -26.52 -8.81 -12.99
CA ASP A 589 -27.15 -7.57 -13.46
C ASP A 589 -26.97 -7.36 -14.97
N GLU A 590 -27.60 -6.31 -15.51
CA GLU A 590 -27.51 -6.04 -16.94
C GLU A 590 -26.08 -5.72 -17.37
N LEU A 591 -25.27 -5.10 -16.51
CA LEU A 591 -23.88 -4.81 -16.82
C LEU A 591 -23.08 -6.10 -17.03
N ASP A 592 -23.32 -7.14 -16.21
CA ASP A 592 -22.69 -8.46 -16.38
C ASP A 592 -22.92 -9.05 -17.78
N LEU A 593 -24.09 -8.84 -18.40
CA LEU A 593 -24.33 -9.27 -19.79
C LEU A 593 -23.39 -8.58 -20.79
N PHE A 594 -23.16 -7.27 -20.63
CA PHE A 594 -22.22 -6.53 -21.49
C PHE A 594 -20.77 -6.92 -21.19
N LEU A 595 -20.43 -7.26 -19.95
CA LEU A 595 -19.11 -7.78 -19.58
C LEU A 595 -18.88 -9.18 -20.19
N LEU A 596 -19.88 -10.07 -20.16
CA LEU A 596 -19.85 -11.37 -20.82
C LEU A 596 -19.71 -11.23 -22.34
N ALA A 597 -20.48 -10.35 -22.98
CA ALA A 597 -20.34 -10.03 -24.40
C ALA A 597 -18.92 -9.53 -24.73
N THR A 598 -18.36 -8.69 -23.86
CA THR A 598 -17.00 -8.18 -23.99
C THR A 598 -15.98 -9.33 -23.90
N ALA A 599 -16.09 -10.17 -22.88
CA ALA A 599 -15.20 -11.30 -22.69
C ALA A 599 -15.29 -12.29 -23.87
N ALA A 600 -16.50 -12.60 -24.34
CA ALA A 600 -16.73 -13.46 -25.51
C ALA A 600 -15.99 -12.94 -26.75
N VAL A 601 -16.19 -11.66 -27.11
CA VAL A 601 -15.54 -11.07 -28.28
C VAL A 601 -14.01 -11.01 -28.11
N LEU A 602 -13.51 -10.62 -26.93
CA LEU A 602 -12.07 -10.56 -26.70
C LEU A 602 -11.40 -11.95 -26.73
N CYS A 603 -12.09 -12.99 -26.23
CA CYS A 603 -11.66 -14.39 -26.34
C CYS A 603 -11.58 -14.84 -27.81
N LEU A 604 -12.63 -14.59 -28.59
CA LEU A 604 -12.70 -14.94 -30.02
C LEU A 604 -11.66 -14.17 -30.86
N ARG A 605 -11.34 -12.93 -30.47
CA ARG A 605 -10.35 -12.09 -31.14
C ARG A 605 -8.95 -12.18 -30.53
N TRP A 606 -8.73 -13.11 -29.59
CA TRP A 606 -7.45 -13.26 -28.92
C TRP A 606 -6.36 -13.68 -29.91
N ARG A 607 -5.24 -12.95 -29.94
CA ARG A 607 -4.14 -13.18 -30.88
C ARG A 607 -2.85 -13.71 -30.24
N GLY A 608 -2.88 -14.11 -28.96
CA GLY A 608 -1.74 -14.79 -28.31
C GLY A 608 -0.43 -14.01 -28.34
N ARG A 609 -0.48 -12.68 -28.28
CA ARG A 609 0.70 -11.85 -28.58
C ARG A 609 1.75 -11.91 -27.48
N ALA A 610 2.95 -12.39 -27.83
CA ALA A 610 4.13 -12.36 -26.98
C ALA A 610 4.65 -10.91 -26.85
N GLY A 611 4.28 -10.24 -25.76
CA GLY A 611 4.77 -8.92 -25.40
C GLY A 611 5.24 -8.88 -23.95
N PRO A 612 6.15 -7.96 -23.60
CA PRO A 612 6.65 -7.85 -22.22
C PRO A 612 5.49 -7.60 -21.26
N PRO A 613 5.56 -8.09 -20.01
CA PRO A 613 4.48 -7.95 -19.05
C PRO A 613 4.11 -6.48 -18.85
N TRP A 614 2.80 -6.20 -18.83
CA TRP A 614 2.22 -4.88 -18.64
C TRP A 614 2.41 -4.38 -17.20
N LEU A 615 2.52 -5.28 -16.22
CA LEU A 615 2.68 -4.92 -14.82
C LEU A 615 4.14 -5.10 -14.33
N PRO A 616 4.57 -4.36 -13.30
CA PRO A 616 5.79 -4.67 -12.58
C PRO A 616 5.63 -5.98 -11.78
N PRO A 617 6.71 -6.79 -11.62
CA PRO A 617 6.62 -8.09 -10.95
C PRO A 617 6.02 -8.03 -9.54
N MET A 618 6.38 -7.00 -8.74
CA MET A 618 5.85 -6.85 -7.39
C MET A 618 4.32 -6.68 -7.36
N LEU A 619 3.76 -5.86 -8.25
CA LEU A 619 2.31 -5.69 -8.37
C LEU A 619 1.66 -6.98 -8.89
N GLY A 620 2.31 -7.66 -9.86
CA GLY A 620 1.83 -8.95 -10.35
C GLY A 620 1.70 -10.00 -9.24
N TRP A 621 2.74 -10.16 -8.40
CA TRP A 621 2.69 -11.08 -7.26
C TRP A 621 1.70 -10.67 -6.19
N ALA A 622 1.59 -9.37 -5.88
CA ALA A 622 0.59 -8.87 -4.93
C ALA A 622 -0.85 -9.15 -5.41
N LEU A 623 -1.12 -8.99 -6.71
CA LEU A 623 -2.43 -9.31 -7.30
C LEU A 623 -2.72 -10.82 -7.28
N VAL A 624 -1.72 -11.65 -7.56
CA VAL A 624 -1.86 -13.11 -7.45
C VAL A 624 -2.15 -13.49 -6.01
N ALA A 625 -1.43 -12.93 -5.03
CA ALA A 625 -1.70 -13.16 -3.62
C ALA A 625 -3.11 -12.73 -3.21
N LEU A 626 -3.57 -11.56 -3.68
CA LEU A 626 -4.93 -11.08 -3.41
C LEU A 626 -5.99 -12.00 -4.04
N ALA A 627 -5.84 -12.33 -5.32
CA ALA A 627 -6.78 -13.22 -6.02
C ALA A 627 -6.82 -14.62 -5.40
N LEU A 628 -5.67 -15.16 -4.98
CA LEU A 628 -5.60 -16.45 -4.28
C LEU A 628 -6.26 -16.36 -2.90
N SER A 629 -6.01 -15.30 -2.13
CA SER A 629 -6.66 -15.08 -0.84
C SER A 629 -8.18 -15.02 -1.02
N THR A 630 -8.66 -14.21 -1.96
CA THR A 630 -10.09 -14.09 -2.26
C THR A 630 -10.70 -15.43 -2.69
N ALA A 631 -10.02 -16.20 -3.55
CA ALA A 631 -10.49 -17.51 -4.00
C ALA A 631 -10.53 -18.55 -2.86
N VAL A 632 -9.51 -18.59 -2.01
CA VAL A 632 -9.43 -19.52 -0.88
C VAL A 632 -10.47 -19.16 0.18
N SER A 633 -10.60 -17.89 0.55
CA SER A 633 -11.62 -17.43 1.52
C SER A 633 -13.03 -17.69 1.01
N LEU A 634 -13.29 -17.47 -0.28
CA LEU A 634 -14.57 -17.84 -0.90
C LEU A 634 -14.80 -19.34 -0.88
N TRP A 635 -13.80 -20.15 -1.22
CA TRP A 635 -13.93 -21.60 -1.18
C TRP A 635 -14.25 -22.11 0.24
N LEU A 636 -13.59 -21.55 1.27
CA LEU A 636 -13.89 -21.85 2.67
C LEU A 636 -15.32 -21.47 3.06
N ALA A 637 -15.81 -20.31 2.59
CA ALA A 637 -17.17 -19.85 2.87
C ALA A 637 -18.25 -20.75 2.22
N LEU A 638 -17.92 -21.39 1.10
CA LEU A 638 -18.83 -22.21 0.31
C LEU A 638 -18.72 -23.71 0.63
N MET A 639 -17.88 -24.13 1.59
CA MET A 639 -17.67 -25.55 1.90
C MET A 639 -18.09 -25.88 3.34
N PRO A 640 -18.95 -26.89 3.55
CA PRO A 640 -19.66 -27.69 2.54
C PRO A 640 -20.66 -26.83 1.72
N PRO A 641 -20.99 -27.21 0.47
CA PRO A 641 -21.87 -26.43 -0.40
C PRO A 641 -23.23 -26.20 0.29
N PRO A 642 -23.60 -24.93 0.55
CA PRO A 642 -24.87 -24.63 1.17
C PRO A 642 -26.05 -25.08 0.28
N PRO A 643 -27.19 -25.47 0.87
CA PRO A 643 -28.39 -25.83 0.12
C PRO A 643 -28.86 -24.65 -0.74
N VAL A 644 -29.52 -24.96 -1.85
CA VAL A 644 -30.15 -23.95 -2.72
C VAL A 644 -31.64 -23.89 -2.37
N GLU A 645 -32.06 -22.75 -1.85
CA GLU A 645 -33.42 -22.40 -1.46
C GLU A 645 -34.03 -21.38 -2.45
N ALA A 646 -35.34 -21.15 -2.37
CA ALA A 646 -36.07 -20.30 -3.33
C ALA A 646 -35.62 -18.82 -3.34
N ASP A 647 -35.03 -18.35 -2.25
CA ASP A 647 -34.58 -16.97 -2.00
C ASP A 647 -33.04 -16.83 -1.91
N THR A 648 -32.30 -17.91 -2.19
CA THR A 648 -30.82 -17.96 -2.14
C THR A 648 -30.16 -16.79 -2.88
N TRP A 649 -30.73 -16.39 -4.03
CA TRP A 649 -30.18 -15.34 -4.89
C TRP A 649 -30.58 -13.92 -4.51
N VAL A 650 -31.29 -13.75 -3.37
CA VAL A 650 -31.77 -12.45 -2.88
C VAL A 650 -31.31 -12.17 -1.44
N ARG A 651 -31.20 -13.18 -0.57
CA ARG A 651 -30.74 -13.02 0.82
C ARG A 651 -29.23 -12.73 0.92
N TYR A 652 -28.85 -11.74 1.72
CA TYR A 652 -27.43 -11.41 2.01
C TYR A 652 -26.82 -12.20 3.16
N THR A 653 -27.65 -12.87 3.97
CA THR A 653 -27.20 -13.78 5.02
C THR A 653 -26.77 -15.13 4.47
N HIS A 654 -27.11 -15.44 3.22
CA HIS A 654 -26.78 -16.72 2.59
C HIS A 654 -25.30 -16.75 2.11
N PRO A 655 -24.52 -17.84 2.32
CA PRO A 655 -23.09 -17.86 1.99
C PRO A 655 -22.76 -17.62 0.51
N TYR A 656 -23.66 -17.97 -0.41
CA TYR A 656 -23.49 -17.64 -1.83
C TYR A 656 -23.34 -16.13 -2.10
N HIS A 657 -23.73 -15.26 -1.17
CA HIS A 657 -23.54 -13.80 -1.29
C HIS A 657 -22.09 -13.42 -1.58
N GLY A 658 -21.12 -14.21 -1.10
CA GLY A 658 -19.71 -14.05 -1.44
C GLY A 658 -19.42 -14.06 -2.95
N LEU A 659 -20.17 -14.81 -3.76
CA LEU A 659 -20.03 -14.82 -5.23
C LEU A 659 -20.28 -13.44 -5.84
N ARG A 660 -21.29 -12.73 -5.32
CA ARG A 660 -21.59 -11.35 -5.73
C ARG A 660 -20.47 -10.42 -5.30
N VAL A 661 -19.98 -10.55 -4.07
CA VAL A 661 -18.94 -9.66 -3.51
C VAL A 661 -17.64 -9.76 -4.32
N VAL A 662 -17.19 -10.96 -4.67
CA VAL A 662 -15.89 -11.13 -5.32
C VAL A 662 -15.87 -10.83 -6.82
N LYS A 663 -17.04 -10.77 -7.48
CA LYS A 663 -17.10 -10.76 -8.95
C LYS A 663 -16.43 -9.52 -9.56
N GLY A 664 -16.41 -8.39 -8.86
CA GLY A 664 -15.81 -7.15 -9.36
C GLY A 664 -14.31 -7.27 -9.60
N LEU A 665 -13.56 -7.81 -8.63
CA LEU A 665 -12.13 -8.13 -8.77
C LEU A 665 -11.89 -9.10 -9.93
N PHE A 666 -12.64 -10.20 -10.02
CA PHE A 666 -12.45 -11.20 -11.08
C PHE A 666 -12.79 -10.66 -12.47
N TRP A 667 -13.82 -9.84 -12.60
CA TRP A 667 -14.13 -9.13 -13.85
C TRP A 667 -12.98 -8.22 -14.28
N ALA A 668 -12.40 -7.44 -13.35
CA ALA A 668 -11.27 -6.58 -13.66
C ALA A 668 -10.05 -7.37 -14.13
N LEU A 669 -9.71 -8.47 -13.45
CA LEU A 669 -8.58 -9.34 -13.81
C LEU A 669 -8.80 -10.00 -15.18
N LEU A 670 -9.99 -10.56 -15.42
CA LEU A 670 -10.35 -11.19 -16.69
C LEU A 670 -10.24 -10.19 -17.85
N LEU A 671 -10.88 -9.02 -17.74
CA LEU A 671 -10.85 -8.01 -18.79
C LEU A 671 -9.44 -7.46 -19.03
N PHE A 672 -8.64 -7.31 -17.97
CA PHE A 672 -7.24 -6.90 -18.09
C PHE A 672 -6.41 -7.93 -18.86
N ILE A 673 -6.55 -9.22 -18.53
CA ILE A 673 -5.87 -10.32 -19.24
C ILE A 673 -6.30 -10.34 -20.70
N LEU A 674 -7.62 -10.40 -20.97
CA LEU A 674 -8.21 -10.48 -22.31
C LEU A 674 -7.79 -9.30 -23.20
N THR A 675 -7.75 -8.09 -22.63
CA THR A 675 -7.35 -6.88 -23.36
C THR A 675 -5.89 -6.90 -23.78
N ARG A 676 -5.00 -7.49 -22.97
CA ARG A 676 -3.58 -7.64 -23.33
C ARG A 676 -3.38 -8.48 -24.59
N GLY A 677 -4.25 -9.46 -24.87
CA GLY A 677 -4.15 -10.28 -26.07
C GLY A 677 -4.63 -9.60 -27.35
N VAL A 678 -5.42 -8.52 -27.22
CA VAL A 678 -6.06 -7.86 -28.36
C VAL A 678 -5.47 -6.47 -28.64
N VAL A 679 -5.16 -5.69 -27.59
CA VAL A 679 -4.68 -4.31 -27.70
C VAL A 679 -3.16 -4.24 -27.55
N ARG A 680 -2.51 -3.40 -28.37
CA ARG A 680 -1.03 -3.27 -28.39
C ARG A 680 -0.48 -2.31 -27.33
N SER A 681 -1.12 -1.15 -27.15
CA SER A 681 -0.60 -0.06 -26.32
C SER A 681 -1.60 0.30 -25.22
N PRO A 682 -1.31 0.01 -23.94
CA PRO A 682 -2.16 0.42 -22.83
C PRO A 682 -2.24 1.95 -22.69
N GLY A 683 -1.17 2.68 -23.01
CA GLY A 683 -1.17 4.14 -23.00
C GLY A 683 -2.08 4.75 -24.06
N TRP A 684 -2.11 4.17 -25.27
CA TRP A 684 -3.07 4.57 -26.30
C TRP A 684 -4.51 4.28 -25.87
N LEU A 685 -4.76 3.08 -25.35
CA LEU A 685 -6.08 2.65 -24.89
C LEU A 685 -6.64 3.58 -23.80
N LEU A 686 -5.81 3.88 -22.80
CA LEU A 686 -6.18 4.76 -21.69
C LEU A 686 -6.55 6.16 -22.20
N SER A 687 -5.81 6.67 -23.19
CA SER A 687 -5.98 8.03 -23.66
C SER A 687 -7.08 8.23 -24.69
N HIS A 688 -7.32 7.25 -25.56
CA HIS A 688 -8.26 7.37 -26.67
C HIS A 688 -9.61 6.70 -26.41
N ARG A 689 -9.67 5.75 -25.47
CA ARG A 689 -10.89 4.99 -25.15
C ARG A 689 -11.34 5.24 -23.72
N LEU A 690 -10.50 4.90 -22.74
CA LEU A 690 -10.88 4.97 -21.33
C LEU A 690 -11.15 6.40 -20.86
N LEU A 691 -10.29 7.37 -21.21
CA LEU A 691 -10.47 8.77 -20.83
C LEU A 691 -11.83 9.36 -21.30
N PRO A 692 -12.18 9.34 -22.59
CA PRO A 692 -13.50 9.80 -23.01
C PRO A 692 -14.63 8.94 -22.44
N GLY A 693 -14.43 7.64 -22.21
CA GLY A 693 -15.39 6.76 -21.54
C GLY A 693 -15.70 7.20 -20.11
N MET A 694 -14.68 7.53 -19.32
CA MET A 694 -14.84 8.01 -17.94
C MET A 694 -15.50 9.39 -17.88
N VAL A 695 -15.17 10.30 -18.79
CA VAL A 695 -15.84 11.61 -18.88
C VAL A 695 -17.31 11.47 -19.28
N LEU A 696 -17.60 10.60 -20.26
CA LEU A 696 -18.97 10.28 -20.66
C LEU A 696 -19.73 9.62 -19.50
N SER A 697 -19.08 8.72 -18.77
CA SER A 697 -19.63 8.08 -17.58
C SER A 697 -20.04 9.11 -16.53
N LEU A 698 -19.16 10.07 -16.23
CA LEU A 698 -19.50 11.18 -15.33
C LEU A 698 -20.71 11.96 -15.86
N ALA A 699 -20.72 12.36 -17.13
CA ALA A 699 -21.84 13.11 -17.71
C ALA A 699 -23.17 12.37 -17.58
N VAL A 700 -23.18 11.05 -17.85
CA VAL A 700 -24.36 10.19 -17.66
C VAL A 700 -24.78 10.13 -16.19
N GLY A 701 -23.85 9.90 -15.28
CA GLY A 701 -24.13 9.85 -13.84
C GLY A 701 -24.64 11.19 -13.29
N LEU A 702 -24.11 12.32 -13.75
CA LEU A 702 -24.62 13.64 -13.37
C LEU A 702 -26.03 13.89 -13.93
N GLY A 703 -26.29 13.43 -15.16
CA GLY A 703 -27.64 13.47 -15.75
C GLY A 703 -28.67 12.71 -14.92
N THR A 704 -28.31 11.53 -14.38
CA THR A 704 -29.22 10.75 -13.52
C THR A 704 -29.47 11.44 -12.18
N VAL A 705 -28.44 12.05 -11.56
CA VAL A 705 -28.58 12.81 -10.31
C VAL A 705 -29.44 14.06 -10.50
N LEU A 706 -29.22 14.82 -11.57
CA LEU A 706 -30.04 16.01 -11.87
C LEU A 706 -31.50 15.64 -12.13
N HIS A 707 -31.73 14.56 -12.88
CA HIS A 707 -33.08 14.06 -13.11
C HIS A 707 -33.76 13.62 -11.82
N GLU A 708 -33.05 12.89 -10.95
CA GLU A 708 -33.56 12.48 -9.64
C GLU A 708 -33.92 13.70 -8.78
N ARG A 709 -33.03 14.68 -8.63
CA ARG A 709 -33.33 15.87 -7.83
C ARG A 709 -34.48 16.68 -8.40
N TRP A 710 -34.54 16.84 -9.72
CA TRP A 710 -35.67 17.51 -10.36
C TRP A 710 -37.00 16.79 -10.10
N ALA A 711 -37.00 15.45 -10.12
CA ALA A 711 -38.20 14.65 -9.93
C ALA A 711 -38.69 14.64 -8.48
N TYR A 712 -37.81 14.56 -7.48
CA TYR A 712 -38.21 14.36 -6.08
C TYR A 712 -38.19 15.68 -5.25
N PRO A 713 -37.07 16.11 -4.65
CA PRO A 713 -37.04 17.30 -3.77
C PRO A 713 -37.03 18.65 -4.52
N GLY A 714 -36.48 18.70 -5.73
CA GLY A 714 -36.13 19.92 -6.44
C GLY A 714 -34.61 20.14 -6.52
N LEU A 715 -34.16 20.92 -7.51
CA LEU A 715 -32.74 21.18 -7.75
C LEU A 715 -32.10 22.11 -6.71
N LEU A 716 -32.87 23.03 -6.13
CA LEU A 716 -32.39 24.05 -5.19
C LEU A 716 -32.88 23.83 -3.76
N ASP A 717 -33.56 22.72 -3.48
CA ASP A 717 -33.95 22.34 -2.13
C ASP A 717 -32.80 21.59 -1.44
N PHE A 718 -32.21 22.22 -0.43
CA PHE A 718 -31.15 21.64 0.42
C PHE A 718 -31.63 21.30 1.84
N ASP A 719 -32.86 21.68 2.20
CA ASP A 719 -33.39 21.56 3.56
C ASP A 719 -34.07 20.21 3.80
N SER A 720 -34.60 19.56 2.76
CA SER A 720 -35.30 18.27 2.89
C SER A 720 -34.46 17.09 3.36
N GLY A 721 -33.13 17.21 3.41
CA GLY A 721 -32.22 16.11 3.75
C GLY A 721 -32.26 14.92 2.76
N TYR A 722 -32.92 15.08 1.60
CA TYR A 722 -33.02 14.02 0.59
C TYR A 722 -31.64 13.67 0.02
N ARG A 723 -31.15 12.48 0.34
CA ARG A 723 -29.88 11.95 -0.19
C ARG A 723 -30.10 11.30 -1.55
N VAL A 724 -29.38 11.82 -2.56
CA VAL A 724 -29.44 11.27 -3.93
C VAL A 724 -28.79 9.90 -4.01
N THR A 725 -29.26 9.08 -4.94
CA THR A 725 -28.77 7.70 -5.16
C THR A 725 -28.29 7.45 -6.60
N GLY A 726 -28.67 8.31 -7.55
CA GLY A 726 -28.50 8.06 -8.97
C GLY A 726 -29.25 6.79 -9.39
N ASN A 727 -28.61 5.98 -10.23
CA ASN A 727 -29.09 4.64 -10.54
C ASN A 727 -28.29 3.56 -9.79
N PHE A 728 -27.59 3.88 -8.70
CA PHE A 728 -26.88 2.86 -7.92
C PHE A 728 -27.85 2.14 -6.98
N THR A 729 -28.42 1.04 -7.44
CA THR A 729 -29.43 0.27 -6.70
C THR A 729 -28.88 -0.45 -5.48
N ASP A 730 -27.56 -0.66 -5.43
CA ASP A 730 -26.84 -1.12 -4.25
C ASP A 730 -27.13 -0.26 -3.01
N MET A 731 -27.56 0.99 -3.20
CA MET A 731 -27.97 1.91 -2.13
C MET A 731 -29.33 1.61 -1.47
N HIS A 732 -30.02 0.51 -1.84
CA HIS A 732 -31.26 0.06 -1.18
C HIS A 732 -31.09 -0.32 0.30
N VAL A 733 -29.87 -0.65 0.72
CA VAL A 733 -29.45 -0.79 2.14
C VAL A 733 -28.53 0.38 2.57
N GLY A 734 -28.53 1.49 1.83
CA GLY A 734 -27.59 2.61 2.00
C GLY A 734 -26.20 2.35 1.40
N GLY A 735 -25.20 3.11 1.84
CA GLY A 735 -23.79 2.91 1.45
C GLY A 735 -23.26 3.98 0.50
N PRO A 736 -21.96 3.94 0.16
CA PRO A 736 -21.32 5.09 -0.47
C PRO A 736 -21.18 5.02 -2.00
N SER A 737 -22.01 4.24 -2.70
CA SER A 737 -21.79 3.93 -4.12
C SER A 737 -21.76 5.16 -5.04
N ILE A 738 -22.74 6.05 -4.94
CA ILE A 738 -22.81 7.25 -5.80
C ILE A 738 -21.66 8.21 -5.54
N GLU A 739 -21.33 8.52 -4.28
CA GLU A 739 -20.21 9.41 -3.97
C GLU A 739 -18.86 8.80 -4.37
N THR A 740 -18.68 7.48 -4.21
CA THR A 740 -17.49 6.75 -4.65
C THR A 740 -17.30 6.88 -6.15
N PHE A 741 -18.37 6.70 -6.92
CA PHE A 741 -18.36 6.90 -8.37
C PHE A 741 -17.97 8.33 -8.76
N LEU A 742 -18.59 9.34 -8.15
CA LEU A 742 -18.32 10.75 -8.45
C LEU A 742 -16.86 11.11 -8.16
N VAL A 743 -16.34 10.76 -6.98
CA VAL A 743 -14.95 11.00 -6.57
C VAL A 743 -13.97 10.30 -7.51
N MET A 744 -14.29 9.07 -7.94
CA MET A 744 -13.47 8.32 -8.88
C MET A 744 -13.44 8.98 -10.27
N ALA A 745 -14.55 9.53 -10.75
CA ALA A 745 -14.68 10.04 -12.11
C ALA A 745 -14.23 11.51 -12.28
N LEU A 746 -14.38 12.37 -11.26
CA LEU A 746 -14.05 13.81 -11.34
C LEU A 746 -12.62 14.13 -11.82
N PRO A 747 -11.55 13.45 -11.35
CA PRO A 747 -10.18 13.72 -11.80
C PRO A 747 -9.96 13.51 -13.31
N TRP A 748 -10.81 12.73 -13.97
CA TRP A 748 -10.70 12.46 -15.41
C TRP A 748 -11.08 13.67 -16.27
N VAL A 749 -11.96 14.55 -15.77
CA VAL A 749 -12.31 15.80 -16.46
C VAL A 749 -11.09 16.72 -16.57
N LEU A 750 -10.29 16.81 -15.52
CA LEU A 750 -9.05 17.59 -15.53
C LEU A 750 -8.02 17.01 -16.50
N LEU A 751 -7.92 15.68 -16.57
CA LEU A 751 -7.08 15.01 -17.56
C LEU A 751 -7.56 15.27 -19.00
N TRP A 752 -8.87 15.37 -19.22
CA TRP A 752 -9.45 15.69 -20.51
C TRP A 752 -9.08 17.10 -20.96
N VAL A 753 -9.22 18.10 -20.09
CA VAL A 753 -8.78 19.50 -20.35
C VAL A 753 -7.28 19.57 -20.59
N TRP A 754 -6.49 18.84 -19.79
CA TRP A 754 -5.04 18.80 -19.97
C TRP A 754 -4.62 18.33 -21.36
N ARG A 755 -5.33 17.34 -21.90
CA ARG A 755 -5.05 16.78 -23.24
C ARG A 755 -5.69 17.57 -24.38
N ARG A 756 -6.85 18.18 -24.16
CA ARG A 756 -7.58 18.96 -25.15
C ARG A 756 -7.91 20.35 -24.60
N ARG A 757 -7.16 21.36 -25.06
CA ARG A 757 -7.27 22.75 -24.57
C ARG A 757 -8.21 23.65 -25.39
N SER A 758 -9.21 23.08 -26.07
CA SER A 758 -10.18 23.91 -26.78
C SER A 758 -11.14 24.60 -25.79
N ALA A 759 -11.59 25.81 -26.13
CA ALA A 759 -12.53 26.56 -25.29
C ALA A 759 -13.81 25.76 -24.99
N ALA A 760 -14.32 25.01 -25.97
CA ALA A 760 -15.47 24.13 -25.79
C ALA A 760 -15.22 23.01 -24.75
N VAL A 761 -14.03 22.40 -24.75
CA VAL A 761 -13.67 21.37 -23.75
C VAL A 761 -13.53 21.98 -22.36
N VAL A 762 -12.93 23.18 -22.26
CA VAL A 762 -12.81 23.90 -20.98
C VAL A 762 -14.18 24.26 -20.42
N LEU A 763 -15.10 24.78 -21.25
CA LEU A 763 -16.46 25.11 -20.84
C LEU A 763 -17.23 23.86 -20.42
N ALA A 764 -17.20 22.79 -21.22
CA ALA A 764 -17.84 21.53 -20.86
C ALA A 764 -17.28 20.94 -19.57
N ALA A 765 -15.96 21.00 -19.37
CA ALA A 765 -15.32 20.57 -18.14
C ALA A 765 -15.73 21.41 -16.94
N ALA A 766 -15.81 22.74 -17.07
CA ALA A 766 -16.27 23.62 -16.01
C ALA A 766 -17.71 23.26 -15.59
N VAL A 767 -18.62 23.04 -16.54
CA VAL A 767 -19.99 22.59 -16.27
C VAL A 767 -19.99 21.24 -15.54
N LEU A 768 -19.24 20.25 -16.03
CA LEU A 768 -19.16 18.93 -15.40
C LEU A 768 -18.59 18.99 -13.97
N LEU A 769 -17.60 19.84 -13.72
CA LEU A 769 -17.02 20.01 -12.39
C LEU A 769 -18.01 20.69 -11.44
N VAL A 770 -18.69 21.75 -11.86
CA VAL A 770 -19.70 22.45 -11.04
C VAL A 770 -20.86 21.52 -10.71
N VAL A 771 -21.42 20.85 -11.72
CA VAL A 771 -22.52 19.89 -11.52
C VAL A 771 -22.05 18.68 -10.71
N GLY A 772 -20.80 18.25 -10.87
CA GLY A 772 -20.22 17.16 -10.08
C GLY A 772 -20.00 17.49 -8.61
N ILE A 773 -19.56 18.71 -8.31
CA ILE A 773 -19.47 19.22 -6.93
C ILE A 773 -20.87 19.32 -6.33
N TYR A 774 -21.85 19.86 -7.07
CA TYR A 774 -23.25 19.88 -6.66
C TYR A 774 -23.78 18.47 -6.39
N ALA A 775 -23.56 17.51 -7.30
CA ALA A 775 -24.01 16.14 -7.16
C ALA A 775 -23.42 15.47 -5.91
N LEU A 776 -22.13 15.70 -5.63
CA LEU A 776 -21.49 15.20 -4.43
C LEU A 776 -22.06 15.87 -3.17
N ALA A 777 -22.33 17.18 -3.21
CA ALA A 777 -22.92 17.94 -2.11
C ALA A 777 -24.23 17.30 -1.63
N VAL A 778 -25.14 17.03 -2.56
CA VAL A 778 -26.48 16.50 -2.30
C VAL A 778 -26.51 14.99 -1.99
N THR A 779 -25.34 14.34 -1.92
CA THR A 779 -25.21 13.01 -1.31
C THR A 779 -25.21 13.07 0.22
N TYR A 780 -24.95 14.25 0.81
CA TYR A 780 -24.82 14.44 2.26
C TYR A 780 -23.87 13.43 2.91
N SER A 781 -22.81 13.02 2.20
CA SER A 781 -21.88 11.98 2.65
C SER A 781 -20.52 12.57 3.04
N ARG A 782 -20.18 12.44 4.32
CA ARG A 782 -18.87 12.88 4.85
C ARG A 782 -17.71 12.12 4.21
N GLY A 783 -17.89 10.81 3.96
CA GLY A 783 -16.92 10.00 3.23
C GLY A 783 -16.71 10.52 1.81
N GLY A 784 -17.79 10.92 1.12
CA GLY A 784 -17.71 11.56 -0.19
C GLY A 784 -16.91 12.86 -0.18
N TYR A 785 -17.14 13.74 0.80
CA TYR A 785 -16.40 15.00 0.94
C TYR A 785 -14.91 14.79 1.23
N LEU A 786 -14.58 13.86 2.14
CA LEU A 786 -13.19 13.47 2.39
C LEU A 786 -12.53 12.92 1.12
N GLY A 787 -13.22 12.03 0.39
CA GLY A 787 -12.74 11.47 -0.87
C GLY A 787 -12.43 12.55 -1.91
N LEU A 788 -13.29 13.57 -2.03
CA LEU A 788 -13.04 14.71 -2.92
C LEU A 788 -11.84 15.54 -2.47
N ALA A 789 -11.72 15.82 -1.18
CA ALA A 789 -10.60 16.59 -0.64
C ALA A 789 -9.25 15.88 -0.89
N VAL A 790 -9.20 14.57 -0.66
CA VAL A 790 -8.03 13.72 -0.95
C VAL A 790 -7.71 13.74 -2.45
N ALA A 791 -8.71 13.50 -3.31
CA ALA A 791 -8.52 13.53 -4.76
C ALA A 791 -7.99 14.89 -5.24
N ALA A 792 -8.59 15.99 -4.77
CA ALA A 792 -8.18 17.34 -5.15
C ALA A 792 -6.76 17.67 -4.69
N GLY A 793 -6.38 17.31 -3.46
CA GLY A 793 -5.01 17.50 -2.95
C GLY A 793 -3.96 16.70 -3.72
N VAL A 794 -4.27 15.46 -4.11
CA VAL A 794 -3.40 14.62 -4.93
C VAL A 794 -3.23 15.20 -6.34
N VAL A 795 -4.32 15.59 -7.01
CA VAL A 795 -4.20 16.23 -8.34
C VAL A 795 -3.44 17.54 -8.24
N LEU A 796 -3.72 18.38 -7.24
CA LEU A 796 -3.02 19.65 -7.04
C LEU A 796 -1.50 19.43 -6.94
N THR A 797 -1.08 18.50 -6.08
CA THR A 797 0.34 18.16 -5.90
C THR A 797 0.98 17.69 -7.21
N GLY A 798 0.30 16.82 -7.96
CA GLY A 798 0.79 16.35 -9.25
C GLY A 798 0.83 17.43 -10.34
N MET A 799 -0.12 18.38 -10.32
CA MET A 799 -0.12 19.53 -11.23
C MET A 799 1.00 20.51 -10.89
N ILE A 800 1.28 20.75 -9.61
CA ILE A 800 2.42 21.56 -9.15
C ILE A 800 3.73 20.89 -9.60
N ALA A 801 3.87 19.57 -9.43
CA ALA A 801 5.03 18.83 -9.92
C ALA A 801 5.20 18.94 -11.44
N ALA A 802 4.10 18.88 -12.21
CA ALA A 802 4.11 19.06 -13.66
C ALA A 802 4.49 20.49 -14.08
N ALA A 803 3.99 21.50 -13.37
CA ALA A 803 4.35 22.90 -13.58
C ALA A 803 5.84 23.14 -13.27
N ALA A 804 6.36 22.56 -12.18
CA ALA A 804 7.78 22.64 -11.83
C ALA A 804 8.69 21.94 -12.85
N ALA A 805 8.21 20.85 -13.47
CA ALA A 805 8.97 20.06 -14.45
C ALA A 805 8.98 20.66 -15.87
N SER A 806 8.05 21.57 -16.21
CA SER A 806 7.91 22.11 -17.57
C SER A 806 8.08 23.64 -17.63
N ARG A 807 8.93 24.13 -18.55
CA ARG A 807 9.21 25.56 -18.72
C ARG A 807 8.15 26.31 -19.55
N GLN A 808 7.19 25.58 -20.12
CA GLN A 808 6.03 26.11 -20.83
C GLN A 808 4.88 25.11 -20.70
N ARG A 809 3.84 25.48 -19.94
CA ARG A 809 2.42 25.04 -20.05
C ARG A 809 1.63 25.70 -18.91
N GLY A 810 0.59 26.46 -19.28
CA GLY A 810 -0.05 27.47 -18.43
C GLY A 810 -0.85 26.99 -17.22
N LEU A 811 -1.13 27.94 -16.32
CA LEU A 811 -1.83 27.81 -15.02
C LEU A 811 -3.31 27.38 -15.11
N LEU A 812 -3.89 27.25 -16.31
CA LEU A 812 -5.31 26.98 -16.53
C LEU A 812 -5.87 25.70 -15.86
N PRO A 813 -5.16 24.55 -15.81
CA PRO A 813 -5.62 23.39 -15.06
C PRO A 813 -5.55 23.62 -13.54
N LEU A 814 -4.59 24.42 -13.08
CA LEU A 814 -4.43 24.78 -11.67
C LEU A 814 -5.61 25.62 -11.17
N THR A 815 -6.11 26.54 -12.01
CA THR A 815 -7.32 27.33 -11.72
C THR A 815 -8.59 26.48 -11.69
N LEU A 816 -8.65 25.36 -12.42
CA LEU A 816 -9.79 24.42 -12.41
C LEU A 816 -9.74 23.42 -11.24
N VAL A 817 -8.58 23.25 -10.60
CA VAL A 817 -8.42 22.43 -9.38
C VAL A 817 -8.91 23.19 -8.14
N LEU A 818 -8.83 24.52 -8.14
CA LEU A 818 -9.27 25.37 -7.02
C LEU A 818 -10.76 25.18 -6.65
N PRO A 819 -11.72 25.15 -7.60
CA PRO A 819 -13.11 24.82 -7.29
C PRO A 819 -13.33 23.44 -6.65
N LEU A 820 -12.51 22.43 -6.99
CA LEU A 820 -12.61 21.10 -6.37
C LEU A 820 -12.09 21.10 -4.93
N LEU A 821 -11.02 21.85 -4.65
CA LEU A 821 -10.50 22.05 -3.29
C LEU A 821 -11.49 22.85 -2.43
N VAL A 822 -12.00 23.96 -2.97
CA VAL A 822 -13.02 24.77 -2.30
C VAL A 822 -14.31 23.95 -2.13
N GLY A 823 -14.73 23.17 -3.13
CA GLY A 823 -15.90 22.30 -3.02
C GLY A 823 -15.73 21.11 -2.07
N GLY A 824 -14.51 20.62 -1.87
CA GLY A 824 -14.21 19.58 -0.87
C GLY A 824 -14.15 20.12 0.56
N VAL A 825 -13.65 21.35 0.73
CA VAL A 825 -13.36 21.94 2.05
C VAL A 825 -14.45 22.91 2.52
N ALA A 826 -14.92 23.82 1.66
CA ALA A 826 -15.82 24.92 2.02
C ALA A 826 -17.30 24.55 1.93
N LEU A 827 -17.68 23.58 1.10
CA LEU A 827 -19.09 23.23 0.89
C LEU A 827 -19.82 22.72 2.15
N PRO A 828 -19.16 21.93 3.03
CA PRO A 828 -19.68 21.62 4.36
C PRO A 828 -20.07 22.84 5.22
N TRP A 829 -19.36 23.95 5.05
CA TRP A 829 -19.48 25.14 5.88
C TRP A 829 -20.38 26.21 5.26
N VAL A 830 -20.49 26.25 3.94
CA VAL A 830 -21.25 27.27 3.18
C VAL A 830 -22.69 26.83 2.92
N ALA A 831 -22.98 25.53 2.87
CA ALA A 831 -24.30 25.03 2.44
C ALA A 831 -25.44 25.26 3.47
N GLY A 832 -25.14 25.53 4.75
CA GLY A 832 -26.16 25.67 5.78
C GLY A 832 -27.07 24.42 5.94
N GLY A 833 -28.13 24.53 6.74
CA GLY A 833 -29.17 23.50 6.87
C GLY A 833 -28.65 22.12 7.32
N HIS A 834 -29.14 21.06 6.67
CA HIS A 834 -28.86 19.67 7.04
C HIS A 834 -27.37 19.27 6.95
N VAL A 835 -26.58 19.97 6.12
CA VAL A 835 -25.12 19.73 6.04
C VAL A 835 -24.44 20.22 7.31
N GLY A 836 -24.84 21.39 7.83
CA GLY A 836 -24.34 21.97 9.07
C GLY A 836 -24.68 21.10 10.28
N GLU A 837 -25.93 20.67 10.42
CA GLU A 837 -26.37 19.76 11.50
C GLU A 837 -25.55 18.46 11.54
N ARG A 838 -25.14 17.98 10.37
CA ARG A 838 -24.29 16.80 10.25
C ARG A 838 -22.83 17.09 10.51
N MET A 839 -22.34 18.32 10.44
CA MET A 839 -20.97 18.65 10.86
C MET A 839 -20.89 18.83 12.37
N ASP A 840 -21.93 19.38 13.00
CA ASP A 840 -22.01 19.56 14.46
C ASP A 840 -22.04 18.23 15.22
N ARG A 841 -22.44 17.13 14.56
CA ARG A 841 -22.50 15.77 15.12
C ARG A 841 -21.41 14.83 14.58
N VAL A 842 -20.25 15.35 14.17
CA VAL A 842 -19.15 14.52 13.67
C VAL A 842 -18.63 13.57 14.74
N GLU A 843 -18.45 14.07 15.96
CA GLU A 843 -17.93 13.34 17.12
C GLU A 843 -18.79 12.13 17.49
N ALA A 844 -20.07 12.35 17.80
CA ALA A 844 -21.00 11.28 18.16
C ALA A 844 -21.25 10.25 17.04
N ASP A 845 -21.00 10.60 15.77
CA ASP A 845 -21.02 9.61 14.68
C ASP A 845 -19.75 8.78 14.63
N PHE A 846 -18.59 9.39 14.92
CA PHE A 846 -17.31 8.69 14.94
C PHE A 846 -17.28 7.64 16.05
N GLU A 847 -17.74 7.97 17.26
CA GLU A 847 -17.86 7.01 18.36
C GLU A 847 -18.77 5.83 18.01
N ARG A 848 -19.94 6.12 17.42
CA ARG A 848 -20.87 5.09 16.94
C ARG A 848 -20.25 4.18 15.87
N ARG A 849 -19.45 4.75 14.97
CA ARG A 849 -18.71 3.97 13.97
C ARG A 849 -17.61 3.12 14.60
N MET A 850 -16.87 3.66 15.57
CA MET A 850 -15.85 2.90 16.30
C MET A 850 -16.47 1.71 17.03
N ALA A 851 -17.61 1.91 17.70
CA ALA A 851 -18.36 0.83 18.33
C ALA A 851 -18.83 -0.23 17.32
N HIS A 852 -19.34 0.19 16.15
CA HIS A 852 -19.71 -0.74 15.07
C HIS A 852 -18.51 -1.50 14.51
N TRP A 853 -17.36 -0.85 14.37
CA TRP A 853 -16.13 -1.49 13.90
C TRP A 853 -15.58 -2.50 14.92
N ARG A 854 -15.65 -2.20 16.22
CA ARG A 854 -15.33 -3.15 17.29
C ARG A 854 -16.27 -4.35 17.24
N LEU A 855 -17.57 -4.12 17.16
CA LEU A 855 -18.56 -5.17 16.99
C LEU A 855 -18.24 -6.05 15.76
N ALA A 856 -17.91 -5.46 14.61
CA ALA A 856 -17.55 -6.22 13.43
C ALA A 856 -16.29 -7.09 13.64
N LEU A 857 -15.30 -6.60 14.40
CA LEU A 857 -14.12 -7.38 14.74
C LEU A 857 -14.42 -8.54 15.69
N ASP A 858 -15.34 -8.33 16.64
CA ASP A 858 -15.80 -9.31 17.63
C ASP A 858 -16.68 -10.41 17.02
N LEU A 859 -17.45 -10.07 15.97
CA LEU A 859 -18.29 -11.01 15.21
C LEU A 859 -17.49 -12.00 14.33
N ARG A 860 -16.16 -11.85 14.23
CA ARG A 860 -15.34 -12.77 13.44
C ARG A 860 -15.25 -14.13 14.13
N PRO A 861 -15.23 -15.24 13.37
CA PRO A 861 -15.03 -16.56 13.95
C PRO A 861 -13.69 -16.64 14.71
N PRO A 862 -13.65 -17.21 15.92
CA PRO A 862 -12.42 -17.37 16.67
C PRO A 862 -11.49 -18.43 16.03
N GLY A 863 -10.18 -18.29 16.24
CA GLY A 863 -9.17 -19.26 15.82
C GLY A 863 -8.18 -18.75 14.77
N VAL A 864 -7.08 -19.49 14.59
CA VAL A 864 -5.96 -19.08 13.74
C VAL A 864 -6.35 -19.05 12.25
N VAL A 865 -7.15 -20.03 11.79
CA VAL A 865 -7.55 -20.13 10.39
C VAL A 865 -8.45 -18.95 9.98
N PRO A 866 -9.55 -18.64 10.70
CA PRO A 866 -10.35 -17.43 10.41
C PRO A 866 -9.56 -16.12 10.61
N ALA A 867 -8.61 -16.06 11.55
CA ALA A 867 -7.76 -14.88 11.69
C ALA A 867 -6.87 -14.63 10.46
N LEU A 868 -6.34 -15.69 9.84
CA LEU A 868 -5.47 -15.60 8.67
C LEU A 868 -6.23 -15.48 7.34
N LEU A 869 -7.34 -16.22 7.19
CA LEU A 869 -8.09 -16.38 5.93
C LEU A 869 -9.48 -15.75 5.93
N GLY A 870 -9.94 -15.20 7.06
CA GLY A 870 -11.24 -14.54 7.19
C GLY A 870 -12.42 -15.50 7.34
N ALA A 871 -13.60 -14.92 7.51
CA ALA A 871 -14.88 -15.62 7.59
C ALA A 871 -15.45 -16.01 6.21
N GLY A 872 -14.85 -15.52 5.13
CA GLY A 872 -15.36 -15.64 3.77
C GLY A 872 -15.96 -14.33 3.25
N PRO A 873 -15.80 -14.01 1.95
CA PRO A 873 -16.37 -12.81 1.36
C PRO A 873 -17.88 -12.68 1.57
N GLY A 874 -18.33 -11.53 2.05
CA GLY A 874 -19.77 -11.25 2.23
C GLY A 874 -20.44 -12.01 3.38
N ALA A 875 -19.67 -12.59 4.30
CA ALA A 875 -20.20 -13.32 5.47
C ALA A 875 -20.74 -12.40 6.58
N PHE A 876 -20.38 -11.11 6.56
CA PHE A 876 -20.71 -10.17 7.62
C PHE A 876 -22.22 -10.07 7.96
N PRO A 877 -23.16 -9.97 6.99
CA PRO A 877 -24.59 -9.90 7.32
C PRO A 877 -25.10 -11.13 8.08
N GLY A 878 -24.62 -12.32 7.74
CA GLY A 878 -24.95 -13.56 8.45
C GLY A 878 -24.40 -13.58 9.87
N ALA A 879 -23.13 -13.17 10.04
CA ALA A 879 -22.50 -13.07 11.35
C ALA A 879 -23.19 -12.03 12.24
N TYR A 880 -23.58 -10.88 11.67
CA TYR A 880 -24.33 -9.85 12.38
C TYR A 880 -25.71 -10.35 12.82
N ALA A 881 -26.44 -11.04 11.94
CA ALA A 881 -27.74 -11.61 12.27
C ALA A 881 -27.65 -12.64 13.42
N ALA A 882 -26.56 -13.40 13.50
CA ALA A 882 -26.36 -14.43 14.51
C ALA A 882 -25.79 -13.91 15.85
N GLY A 883 -24.91 -12.91 15.81
CA GLY A 883 -24.09 -12.52 16.97
C GLY A 883 -24.32 -11.10 17.51
N ASN A 884 -25.28 -10.34 16.99
CA ASN A 884 -25.52 -8.97 17.45
C ASN A 884 -26.01 -8.93 18.91
N PRO A 885 -25.25 -8.30 19.85
CA PRO A 885 -25.57 -8.29 21.28
C PRO A 885 -26.84 -7.50 21.62
N ALA A 886 -27.30 -6.60 20.74
CA ALA A 886 -28.53 -5.85 20.95
C ALA A 886 -29.81 -6.71 20.84
N GLY A 887 -29.70 -7.97 20.42
CA GLY A 887 -30.83 -8.91 20.27
C GLY A 887 -31.85 -8.50 19.19
N ARG A 888 -31.61 -7.39 18.48
CA ARG A 888 -32.46 -6.95 17.36
C ARG A 888 -32.10 -7.75 16.12
N LEU A 889 -33.03 -8.58 15.68
CA LEU A 889 -32.95 -9.26 14.39
C LEU A 889 -32.89 -8.20 13.27
N PRO A 890 -31.93 -8.28 12.35
CA PRO A 890 -32.01 -7.55 11.10
C PRO A 890 -33.33 -7.84 10.40
N GLY A 891 -33.83 -6.88 9.63
CA GLY A 891 -35.01 -7.08 8.80
C GLY A 891 -34.86 -8.34 7.93
N ASN A 892 -35.78 -9.28 8.09
CA ASN A 892 -35.65 -10.64 7.56
C ASN A 892 -36.89 -11.05 6.74
N PHE A 893 -36.64 -11.89 5.74
CA PHE A 893 -37.66 -12.48 4.90
C PHE A 893 -37.21 -13.86 4.43
N ALA A 894 -38.18 -14.70 4.07
CA ALA A 894 -37.94 -15.98 3.43
C ALA A 894 -39.00 -16.27 2.38
N LEU A 895 -38.69 -17.14 1.43
CA LEU A 895 -39.67 -17.72 0.51
C LEU A 895 -39.91 -19.19 0.88
N GLU A 896 -41.14 -19.52 1.29
CA GLU A 896 -41.53 -20.87 1.72
C GLU A 896 -42.83 -21.31 1.03
N ASP A 897 -42.79 -22.47 0.37
CA ASP A 897 -43.87 -23.05 -0.46
C ASP A 897 -44.59 -22.05 -1.39
N GLY A 898 -43.84 -21.16 -2.04
CA GLY A 898 -44.40 -20.15 -2.95
C GLY A 898 -45.10 -18.98 -2.25
N ALA A 899 -44.87 -18.77 -0.95
CA ALA A 899 -45.35 -17.61 -0.21
C ALA A 899 -44.17 -16.81 0.36
N LEU A 900 -44.38 -15.50 0.54
CA LEU A 900 -43.42 -14.60 1.14
C LEU A 900 -43.62 -14.54 2.66
N LEU A 901 -42.65 -15.01 3.42
CA LEU A 901 -42.60 -14.82 4.87
C LEU A 901 -41.87 -13.50 5.18
N LEU A 902 -42.56 -12.57 5.84
CA LEU A 902 -41.98 -11.35 6.37
C LEU A 902 -41.89 -11.48 7.89
N GLY A 903 -40.67 -11.42 8.43
CA GLY A 903 -40.47 -11.46 9.86
C GLY A 903 -40.43 -10.06 10.50
N GLY A 904 -40.65 -10.03 11.81
CA GLY A 904 -40.40 -8.84 12.63
C GLY A 904 -38.90 -8.60 12.84
N GLY A 905 -38.55 -7.40 13.32
CA GLY A 905 -37.15 -6.98 13.53
C GLY A 905 -36.88 -5.57 13.03
N ASP A 906 -35.64 -5.32 12.61
CA ASP A 906 -35.22 -4.04 12.06
C ASP A 906 -35.91 -3.73 10.71
N SER A 907 -35.84 -2.48 10.26
CA SER A 907 -36.55 -2.00 9.08
C SER A 907 -36.33 -2.85 7.80
N LEU A 908 -37.37 -3.54 7.34
CA LEU A 908 -37.44 -4.22 6.04
C LEU A 908 -38.67 -3.78 5.27
N TYR A 909 -38.46 -3.38 4.02
CA TYR A 909 -39.52 -2.98 3.11
C TYR A 909 -39.43 -3.84 1.86
N MET A 910 -40.41 -4.69 1.60
CA MET A 910 -40.51 -5.46 0.36
C MET A 910 -41.27 -4.65 -0.69
N ASN A 911 -40.65 -4.38 -1.83
CA ASN A 911 -41.12 -3.39 -2.79
C ASN A 911 -41.35 -4.00 -4.18
N GLN A 912 -42.34 -3.48 -4.91
CA GLN A 912 -42.52 -3.70 -6.34
C GLN A 912 -42.81 -2.38 -7.07
N ARG A 913 -42.15 -2.15 -8.21
CA ARG A 913 -42.37 -0.93 -9.02
C ARG A 913 -43.65 -1.03 -9.86
N LEU A 914 -44.49 0.00 -9.75
CA LEU A 914 -45.76 0.13 -10.49
C LEU A 914 -45.61 1.01 -11.76
N GLY A 915 -44.59 1.86 -11.81
CA GLY A 915 -44.35 2.76 -12.94
C GLY A 915 -45.10 4.09 -12.81
N ARG A 916 -45.99 4.40 -13.77
CA ARG A 916 -46.86 5.60 -13.77
C ARG A 916 -48.26 5.15 -13.40
N LEU A 917 -48.80 5.66 -12.30
CA LEU A 917 -50.15 5.40 -11.83
C LEU A 917 -51.10 6.48 -12.40
N PRO A 918 -52.10 6.15 -13.23
CA PRO A 918 -53.13 7.08 -13.67
C PRO A 918 -54.02 7.55 -12.50
N PRO A 919 -54.64 8.75 -12.60
CA PRO A 919 -55.71 9.15 -11.71
C PRO A 919 -56.87 8.16 -11.73
N GLY A 920 -57.39 7.79 -10.56
CA GLY A 920 -58.50 6.85 -10.44
C GLY A 920 -58.54 6.10 -9.12
N GLY A 921 -59.57 5.26 -8.96
CA GLY A 921 -59.70 4.35 -7.83
C GLY A 921 -58.90 3.06 -8.02
N TYR A 922 -58.28 2.58 -6.95
CA TYR A 922 -57.51 1.34 -6.89
C TYR A 922 -58.00 0.47 -5.74
N THR A 923 -58.03 -0.84 -5.98
CA THR A 923 -58.31 -1.86 -4.95
C THR A 923 -57.11 -2.76 -4.84
N LEU A 924 -56.51 -2.82 -3.65
CA LEU A 924 -55.48 -3.78 -3.31
C LEU A 924 -56.13 -4.95 -2.56
N SER A 925 -55.94 -6.17 -3.06
CA SER A 925 -56.29 -7.43 -2.39
C SER A 925 -55.02 -8.09 -1.86
N LEU A 926 -55.04 -8.50 -0.59
CA LEU A 926 -53.93 -9.18 0.09
C LEU A 926 -54.44 -10.47 0.72
N GLN A 927 -53.81 -11.59 0.37
CA GLN A 927 -54.03 -12.89 1.00
C GLN A 927 -52.83 -13.20 1.88
N ALA A 928 -53.04 -13.26 3.18
CA ALA A 928 -51.99 -13.56 4.15
C ALA A 928 -52.52 -14.36 5.34
N ARG A 929 -51.59 -14.93 6.11
CA ARG A 929 -51.86 -15.61 7.38
C ARG A 929 -50.69 -15.46 8.35
N GLY A 930 -50.99 -15.45 9.64
CA GLY A 930 -50.00 -15.43 10.72
C GLY A 930 -50.30 -16.52 11.75
N ASP A 931 -49.24 -17.05 12.36
CA ASP A 931 -49.37 -18.01 13.47
C ASP A 931 -49.87 -17.33 14.75
N ALA A 932 -49.60 -16.04 14.89
CA ALA A 932 -50.15 -15.15 15.90
C ALA A 932 -50.73 -13.89 15.23
N VAL A 933 -51.29 -12.98 16.03
CA VAL A 933 -51.76 -11.69 15.52
C VAL A 933 -50.58 -10.96 14.87
N ALA A 934 -50.76 -10.52 13.62
CA ALA A 934 -49.72 -9.90 12.82
C ALA A 934 -50.24 -8.66 12.10
N ASP A 935 -49.46 -7.58 12.15
CA ASP A 935 -49.72 -6.35 11.42
C ASP A 935 -48.92 -6.33 10.12
N LEU A 936 -49.55 -5.87 9.03
CA LEU A 936 -48.87 -5.56 7.79
C LEU A 936 -49.14 -4.11 7.40
N GLY A 937 -48.07 -3.32 7.33
CA GLY A 937 -48.09 -1.99 6.74
C GLY A 937 -48.01 -2.10 5.23
N VAL A 938 -48.95 -1.45 4.54
CA VAL A 938 -48.98 -1.38 3.09
C VAL A 938 -48.91 0.06 2.64
N TYR A 939 -48.00 0.34 1.71
CA TYR A 939 -47.72 1.69 1.25
C TYR A 939 -47.65 1.71 -0.27
N VAL A 940 -48.35 2.66 -0.89
CA VAL A 940 -48.20 3.00 -2.30
C VAL A 940 -47.66 4.43 -2.34
N CYS A 941 -46.36 4.54 -2.57
CA CYS A 941 -45.63 5.80 -2.49
C CYS A 941 -44.86 6.08 -3.77
N ARG A 942 -44.58 7.36 -4.02
CA ARG A 942 -43.59 7.77 -5.00
C ARG A 942 -42.19 7.63 -4.38
N LYS A 943 -41.34 6.81 -4.99
CA LYS A 943 -40.04 6.41 -4.40
C LYS A 943 -38.99 6.19 -5.48
N LYS A 944 -37.77 6.72 -5.28
CA LYS A 944 -36.62 6.36 -6.13
C LYS A 944 -36.01 5.03 -5.68
N ILE A 945 -35.46 5.00 -4.46
CA ILE A 945 -34.95 3.77 -3.82
C ILE A 945 -35.44 3.68 -2.37
N ARG A 946 -35.16 4.70 -1.54
CA ARG A 946 -35.42 4.69 -0.08
C ARG A 946 -36.45 5.72 0.37
N TYR A 947 -36.28 6.99 0.05
CA TYR A 947 -37.19 8.04 0.50
C TYR A 947 -38.53 7.99 -0.25
N SER A 948 -39.60 8.05 0.53
CA SER A 948 -40.98 7.98 0.07
C SER A 948 -41.64 9.36 0.08
N PHE A 949 -42.43 9.64 -0.96
CA PHE A 949 -43.22 10.86 -1.12
C PHE A 949 -44.65 10.49 -1.50
N ASP A 950 -45.60 11.39 -1.25
CA ASP A 950 -46.97 11.31 -1.77
C ASP A 950 -47.61 9.92 -1.50
N CYS A 951 -47.58 9.47 -0.25
CA CYS A 951 -47.92 8.11 0.12
C CYS A 951 -49.42 7.90 0.39
N HIS A 952 -49.99 6.89 -0.25
CA HIS A 952 -51.20 6.21 0.23
C HIS A 952 -50.76 5.06 1.14
N HIS A 953 -51.38 4.89 2.31
CA HIS A 953 -51.02 3.81 3.22
C HIS A 953 -52.21 3.26 3.99
N ALA A 954 -52.10 2.00 4.38
CA ALA A 954 -53.01 1.32 5.30
C ALA A 954 -52.21 0.37 6.20
N ARG A 955 -52.74 0.13 7.40
CA ARG A 955 -52.29 -0.95 8.27
C ARG A 955 -53.40 -1.98 8.33
N LEU A 956 -53.06 -3.21 8.01
CA LEU A 956 -53.98 -4.35 7.98
C LEU A 956 -53.54 -5.34 9.05
N GLU A 957 -54.48 -5.82 9.87
CA GLU A 957 -54.23 -6.72 10.99
C GLU A 957 -54.79 -8.10 10.64
N TRP A 958 -53.98 -9.15 10.80
CA TRP A 958 -54.39 -10.53 10.58
C TRP A 958 -54.57 -11.28 11.91
N PRO A 959 -55.70 -11.98 12.10
CA PRO A 959 -55.94 -12.78 13.30
C PRO A 959 -55.06 -14.03 13.33
N ALA A 960 -54.82 -14.55 14.54
CA ALA A 960 -54.05 -15.78 14.75
C ALA A 960 -54.81 -17.02 14.24
N GLY A 961 -54.10 -17.95 13.59
CA GLY A 961 -54.56 -19.34 13.45
C GLY A 961 -55.55 -19.64 12.31
N ALA A 962 -55.59 -18.83 11.25
CA ALA A 962 -56.39 -19.15 10.07
C ALA A 962 -55.78 -20.34 9.26
N SER A 963 -56.61 -21.33 8.91
CA SER A 963 -56.21 -22.54 8.16
C SER A 963 -56.08 -22.32 6.64
N ARG A 964 -56.62 -21.21 6.12
CA ARG A 964 -56.45 -20.70 4.75
C ARG A 964 -56.12 -19.22 4.83
N GLY A 965 -55.35 -18.70 3.85
CA GLY A 965 -55.08 -17.26 3.75
C GLY A 965 -56.37 -16.45 3.75
N GLU A 966 -56.48 -15.51 4.68
CA GLU A 966 -57.62 -14.59 4.74
C GLU A 966 -57.35 -13.44 3.77
N GLU A 967 -58.33 -13.16 2.90
CA GLU A 967 -58.24 -12.05 1.96
C GLU A 967 -58.77 -10.76 2.60
N GLN A 968 -57.92 -9.73 2.66
CA GLN A 968 -58.30 -8.38 3.04
C GLN A 968 -58.14 -7.43 1.86
N THR A 969 -59.04 -6.45 1.76
CA THR A 969 -59.03 -5.47 0.68
C THR A 969 -58.90 -4.05 1.20
N TRP A 970 -58.06 -3.25 0.52
CA TRP A 970 -57.88 -1.83 0.79
C TRP A 970 -58.14 -1.02 -0.48
N ARG A 971 -59.03 -0.03 -0.39
CA ARG A 971 -59.37 0.86 -1.50
C ARG A 971 -58.81 2.25 -1.27
N PHE A 972 -58.21 2.84 -2.30
CA PHE A 972 -57.72 4.21 -2.26
C PHE A 972 -57.97 4.92 -3.59
N GLU A 973 -58.15 6.24 -3.53
CA GLU A 973 -58.21 7.10 -4.71
C GLU A 973 -56.86 7.78 -4.94
N HIS A 974 -56.34 7.67 -6.15
CA HIS A 974 -55.19 8.42 -6.59
C HIS A 974 -55.63 9.69 -7.33
N ARG A 975 -55.18 10.86 -6.84
CA ARG A 975 -55.43 12.16 -7.46
C ARG A 975 -54.12 12.77 -7.96
N PRO A 976 -54.15 13.46 -9.10
CA PRO A 976 -52.94 13.96 -9.70
C PRO A 976 -52.31 15.12 -8.92
N GLY A 977 -51.01 15.03 -8.72
CA GLY A 977 -50.18 16.12 -8.20
C GLY A 977 -49.57 16.98 -9.33
N PRO A 978 -49.11 18.22 -9.04
CA PRO A 978 -48.57 19.14 -10.05
C PRO A 978 -47.26 18.68 -10.72
N ARG A 979 -46.61 17.61 -10.22
CA ARG A 979 -45.40 17.00 -10.80
C ARG A 979 -45.59 15.50 -11.03
N GLU A 980 -46.64 15.10 -11.75
CA GLU A 980 -46.84 13.70 -12.12
C GLU A 980 -45.98 13.25 -13.30
N ALA A 981 -44.94 12.43 -13.05
CA ALA A 981 -44.39 11.54 -14.06
C ALA A 981 -43.52 10.44 -13.43
N ARG A 982 -44.13 9.28 -13.09
CA ARG A 982 -43.45 7.99 -12.80
C ARG A 982 -42.81 7.86 -11.41
N GLY A 983 -42.54 6.61 -11.03
CA GLY A 983 -41.79 6.26 -9.82
C GLY A 983 -42.63 5.73 -8.66
N TRP A 984 -43.87 5.27 -8.92
CA TRP A 984 -44.72 4.65 -7.91
C TRP A 984 -44.25 3.25 -7.55
N VAL A 985 -44.32 2.93 -6.27
CA VAL A 985 -43.84 1.68 -5.67
C VAL A 985 -44.88 1.21 -4.65
N LEU A 986 -45.29 -0.05 -4.76
CA LEU A 986 -45.99 -0.76 -3.69
C LEU A 986 -44.94 -1.30 -2.72
N THR A 987 -45.15 -1.10 -1.42
CA THR A 987 -44.30 -1.56 -0.34
C THR A 987 -45.12 -2.31 0.70
N LEU A 988 -44.64 -3.49 1.06
CA LEU A 988 -45.13 -4.30 2.18
C LEU A 988 -44.08 -4.25 3.30
N ALA A 989 -44.50 -4.00 4.53
CA ALA A 989 -43.60 -3.97 5.68
C ALA A 989 -44.28 -4.52 6.93
N ALA A 990 -43.66 -5.51 7.56
CA ALA A 990 -44.03 -5.99 8.88
C ALA A 990 -43.44 -5.04 9.94
N PRO A 991 -44.23 -4.53 10.91
CA PRO A 991 -43.71 -3.75 12.03
C PRO A 991 -42.70 -4.56 12.85
N ALA A 992 -41.75 -3.88 13.50
CA ALA A 992 -40.68 -4.55 14.26
C ALA A 992 -41.18 -5.52 15.34
N ALA A 993 -42.34 -5.24 15.93
CA ALA A 993 -42.95 -6.02 17.01
C ALA A 993 -44.00 -7.04 16.54
N SER A 994 -44.26 -7.15 15.23
CA SER A 994 -45.26 -8.10 14.73
C SER A 994 -44.70 -9.53 14.69
N SER A 995 -45.59 -10.50 14.88
CA SER A 995 -45.26 -11.89 14.57
C SER A 995 -44.99 -12.07 13.06
N PRO A 996 -44.21 -13.09 12.64
CA PRO A 996 -43.98 -13.36 11.24
C PRO A 996 -45.30 -13.55 10.48
N ILE A 997 -45.42 -12.89 9.33
CA ILE A 997 -46.60 -12.95 8.47
C ILE A 997 -46.26 -13.60 7.14
N ARG A 998 -47.07 -14.60 6.76
CA ARG A 998 -46.96 -15.30 5.48
C ARG A 998 -47.93 -14.68 4.49
N VAL A 999 -47.40 -14.04 3.46
CA VAL A 999 -48.17 -13.42 2.37
C VAL A 999 -48.22 -14.40 1.19
N GLU A 1000 -49.42 -14.88 0.88
CA GLU A 1000 -49.69 -15.88 -0.16
C GLU A 1000 -49.98 -15.22 -1.52
N GLY A 1001 -50.57 -14.03 -1.52
CA GLY A 1001 -50.91 -13.34 -2.76
C GLY A 1001 -51.17 -11.86 -2.58
N VAL A 1002 -50.78 -11.07 -3.57
CA VAL A 1002 -50.99 -9.62 -3.64
C VAL A 1002 -51.48 -9.23 -5.03
N SER A 1003 -52.61 -8.52 -5.11
CA SER A 1003 -53.19 -8.02 -6.34
C SER A 1003 -53.55 -6.54 -6.21
N LEU A 1004 -53.20 -5.73 -7.20
CA LEU A 1004 -53.55 -4.30 -7.25
C LEU A 1004 -54.29 -4.02 -8.55
N VAL A 1005 -55.59 -3.81 -8.45
CA VAL A 1005 -56.48 -3.63 -9.60
C VAL A 1005 -56.98 -2.19 -9.66
N SER A 1006 -56.88 -1.56 -10.83
CA SER A 1006 -57.49 -0.24 -11.06
C SER A 1006 -58.99 -0.35 -11.35
N GLY A 1007 -59.72 0.77 -11.27
CA GLY A 1007 -61.16 0.81 -11.56
C GLY A 1007 -61.58 0.33 -12.97
N ASP A 1008 -60.65 0.19 -13.91
CA ASP A 1008 -60.84 -0.40 -15.24
C ASP A 1008 -60.63 -1.93 -15.28
N GLY A 1009 -60.36 -2.57 -14.13
CA GLY A 1009 -60.13 -4.01 -14.01
C GLY A 1009 -58.70 -4.47 -14.36
N ARG A 1010 -57.77 -3.55 -14.59
CA ARG A 1010 -56.39 -3.90 -14.95
C ARG A 1010 -55.54 -4.22 -13.72
N GLU A 1011 -54.84 -5.36 -13.76
CA GLU A 1011 -53.82 -5.73 -12.76
C GLU A 1011 -52.51 -4.94 -12.99
N TRP A 1012 -51.96 -4.41 -11.89
CA TRP A 1012 -50.74 -3.59 -11.89
C TRP A 1012 -49.51 -4.31 -11.36
N LEU A 1013 -49.70 -5.36 -10.56
CA LEU A 1013 -48.61 -6.18 -10.04
C LEU A 1013 -48.23 -7.27 -11.04
N ARG A 1014 -46.97 -7.69 -10.95
CA ARG A 1014 -46.41 -8.83 -11.66
C ARG A 1014 -45.87 -9.81 -10.65
N ASN A 1015 -46.14 -11.10 -10.84
CA ASN A 1015 -45.70 -12.14 -9.91
C ASN A 1015 -46.16 -11.83 -8.46
N GLY A 1016 -47.43 -11.45 -8.31
CA GLY A 1016 -48.05 -11.14 -7.02
C GLY A 1016 -48.40 -12.38 -6.20
N ASP A 1017 -48.40 -13.55 -6.85
CA ASP A 1017 -48.59 -14.90 -6.32
C ASP A 1017 -47.26 -15.58 -5.93
N PHE A 1018 -46.12 -14.91 -6.13
CA PHE A 1018 -44.76 -15.38 -5.83
C PHE A 1018 -44.37 -16.73 -6.47
N THR A 1019 -45.09 -17.21 -7.49
CA THR A 1019 -44.80 -18.48 -8.18
C THR A 1019 -43.46 -18.45 -8.93
N GLN A 1020 -42.97 -17.25 -9.28
CA GLN A 1020 -41.65 -17.01 -9.87
C GLN A 1020 -40.63 -16.49 -8.83
N GLY A 1021 -40.83 -16.81 -7.55
CA GLY A 1021 -40.01 -16.32 -6.44
C GLY A 1021 -40.14 -14.81 -6.27
N LEU A 1022 -39.03 -14.11 -6.05
CA LEU A 1022 -39.01 -12.64 -5.89
C LEU A 1022 -38.77 -11.89 -7.22
N ARG A 1023 -39.08 -12.48 -8.38
CA ARG A 1023 -39.00 -11.75 -9.65
C ARG A 1023 -39.89 -10.50 -9.58
N HIS A 1024 -39.35 -9.36 -10.00
CA HIS A 1024 -39.93 -8.00 -9.88
C HIS A 1024 -40.02 -7.41 -8.46
N TRP A 1025 -39.77 -8.21 -7.43
CA TRP A 1025 -39.76 -7.76 -6.04
C TRP A 1025 -38.33 -7.48 -5.57
N TYR A 1026 -38.16 -6.43 -4.77
CA TYR A 1026 -36.87 -6.09 -4.17
C TYR A 1026 -37.06 -5.51 -2.77
N PHE A 1027 -36.13 -5.80 -1.86
CA PHE A 1027 -36.17 -5.21 -0.52
C PHE A 1027 -35.35 -3.91 -0.43
N SER A 1028 -35.68 -3.06 0.53
CA SER A 1028 -34.88 -1.93 0.99
C SER A 1028 -34.89 -1.87 2.52
N SER A 1029 -33.86 -1.28 3.12
CA SER A 1029 -33.75 -1.12 4.58
C SER A 1029 -33.30 0.29 4.91
N ASP A 1030 -33.76 0.81 6.05
CA ASP A 1030 -33.33 2.12 6.51
C ASP A 1030 -32.06 2.10 7.36
N HIS A 1031 -31.78 0.94 7.96
CA HIS A 1031 -30.60 0.70 8.76
C HIS A 1031 -29.54 -0.09 7.99
N LEU A 1032 -28.33 0.45 7.93
CA LEU A 1032 -27.27 -0.07 7.06
C LEU A 1032 -26.27 -0.99 7.77
N TRP A 1033 -26.10 -0.85 9.08
CA TRP A 1033 -25.12 -1.60 9.88
C TRP A 1033 -25.32 -3.12 9.89
N PRO A 1034 -26.55 -3.66 9.77
CA PRO A 1034 -26.72 -5.10 9.65
C PRO A 1034 -26.11 -5.70 8.39
N TRP A 1035 -25.81 -4.87 7.38
CA TRP A 1035 -25.42 -5.33 6.06
C TRP A 1035 -23.94 -5.08 5.74
N ARG A 1036 -23.25 -4.15 6.42
CA ARG A 1036 -21.90 -3.71 6.06
C ARG A 1036 -21.05 -3.33 7.28
N VAL A 1037 -19.73 -3.54 7.18
CA VAL A 1037 -18.76 -3.13 8.21
C VAL A 1037 -18.53 -1.62 8.23
N GLU A 1038 -18.80 -0.91 7.13
CA GLU A 1038 -18.60 0.54 6.99
C GLU A 1038 -17.12 0.99 7.13
N ASN A 1039 -16.19 0.10 6.76
CA ASN A 1039 -14.77 0.39 6.58
C ASN A 1039 -14.16 -0.66 5.63
N GLN A 1040 -13.54 -0.21 4.54
CA GLN A 1040 -13.08 -1.12 3.50
C GLN A 1040 -11.96 -2.07 3.93
N TRP A 1041 -11.06 -1.63 4.82
CA TRP A 1041 -9.97 -2.48 5.31
C TRP A 1041 -10.47 -3.49 6.33
N LEU A 1042 -11.38 -3.08 7.21
CA LEU A 1042 -12.00 -3.98 8.17
C LEU A 1042 -12.89 -5.02 7.47
N GLU A 1043 -13.61 -4.64 6.41
CA GLU A 1043 -14.37 -5.60 5.59
C GLU A 1043 -13.44 -6.65 4.96
N ILE A 1044 -12.30 -6.24 4.38
CA ILE A 1044 -11.33 -7.18 3.81
C ILE A 1044 -10.71 -8.06 4.90
N LEU A 1045 -10.45 -7.50 6.08
CA LEU A 1045 -9.96 -8.27 7.22
C LEU A 1045 -10.99 -9.26 7.75
N PHE A 1046 -12.28 -8.90 7.73
CA PHE A 1046 -13.40 -9.78 8.09
C PHE A 1046 -13.51 -10.92 7.07
N ASP A 1047 -13.55 -10.58 5.78
CA ASP A 1047 -13.81 -11.50 4.69
C ASP A 1047 -12.63 -12.42 4.37
N GLN A 1048 -11.40 -11.89 4.40
CA GLN A 1048 -10.19 -12.56 3.91
C GLN A 1048 -9.05 -12.68 4.93
N GLY A 1049 -9.24 -12.18 6.15
CA GLY A 1049 -8.24 -12.26 7.22
C GLY A 1049 -6.99 -11.42 6.96
N TRP A 1050 -5.96 -11.63 7.79
CA TRP A 1050 -4.71 -10.88 7.69
C TRP A 1050 -3.99 -11.09 6.35
N LEU A 1051 -4.09 -12.28 5.73
CA LEU A 1051 -3.45 -12.53 4.44
C LEU A 1051 -4.09 -11.72 3.32
N GLY A 1052 -5.42 -11.65 3.29
CA GLY A 1052 -6.15 -10.82 2.33
C GLY A 1052 -5.88 -9.33 2.53
N LEU A 1053 -5.88 -8.85 3.78
CA LEU A 1053 -5.57 -7.47 4.10
C LEU A 1053 -4.15 -7.08 3.68
N LEU A 1054 -3.15 -7.92 3.98
CA LEU A 1054 -1.76 -7.68 3.59
C LEU A 1054 -1.59 -7.70 2.06
N ALA A 1055 -2.25 -8.63 1.37
CA ALA A 1055 -2.22 -8.69 -0.09
C ALA A 1055 -2.87 -7.46 -0.73
N PHE A 1056 -4.01 -7.02 -0.20
CA PHE A 1056 -4.68 -5.80 -0.62
C PHE A 1056 -3.79 -4.56 -0.42
N CYS A 1057 -3.23 -4.39 0.78
CA CYS A 1057 -2.30 -3.31 1.08
C CYS A 1057 -1.05 -3.35 0.17
N ALA A 1058 -0.53 -4.55 -0.14
CA ALA A 1058 0.59 -4.69 -1.07
C ALA A 1058 0.22 -4.25 -2.51
N VAL A 1059 -0.99 -4.57 -2.98
CA VAL A 1059 -1.51 -4.09 -4.28
C VAL A 1059 -1.60 -2.56 -4.29
N LEU A 1060 -2.15 -1.97 -3.23
CA LEU A 1060 -2.26 -0.51 -3.09
C LEU A 1060 -0.89 0.17 -3.07
N VAL A 1061 0.03 -0.28 -2.20
CA VAL A 1061 1.37 0.31 -2.08
C VAL A 1061 2.16 0.18 -3.38
N ALA A 1062 2.14 -1.00 -4.02
CA ALA A 1062 2.85 -1.23 -5.28
C ALA A 1062 2.25 -0.41 -6.43
N GLY A 1063 0.92 -0.39 -6.54
CA GLY A 1063 0.17 0.26 -7.60
C GLY A 1063 0.16 1.79 -7.49
N LEU A 1064 -0.33 2.31 -6.37
CA LEU A 1064 -0.36 3.76 -6.09
C LEU A 1064 1.04 4.33 -6.00
N GLY A 1065 1.99 3.61 -5.40
CA GLY A 1065 3.39 4.02 -5.38
C GLY A 1065 4.01 4.11 -6.78
N HIS A 1066 3.53 3.35 -7.76
CA HIS A 1066 3.96 3.50 -9.15
C HIS A 1066 3.41 4.79 -9.79
N LEU A 1067 2.10 5.04 -9.61
CA LEU A 1067 1.45 6.25 -10.11
C LEU A 1067 1.97 7.52 -9.42
N ALA A 1068 2.20 7.49 -8.11
CA ALA A 1068 2.78 8.59 -7.34
C ALA A 1068 4.16 9.01 -7.85
N ARG A 1069 5.03 8.05 -8.18
CA ARG A 1069 6.33 8.37 -8.80
C ARG A 1069 6.17 9.07 -10.15
N GLY A 1070 5.19 8.65 -10.95
CA GLY A 1070 4.87 9.30 -12.23
C GLY A 1070 4.31 10.71 -12.04
N ALA A 1071 3.38 10.89 -11.10
CA ALA A 1071 2.79 12.17 -10.74
C ALA A 1071 3.86 13.18 -10.28
N LEU A 1072 4.76 12.75 -9.38
CA LEU A 1072 5.87 13.56 -8.88
C LEU A 1072 6.96 13.83 -9.94
N ALA A 1073 7.06 12.99 -10.97
CA ALA A 1073 7.89 13.25 -12.15
C ALA A 1073 7.23 14.26 -13.12
N GLY A 1074 6.03 14.76 -12.80
CA GLY A 1074 5.30 15.74 -13.60
C GLY A 1074 4.35 15.15 -14.64
N HIS A 1075 4.05 13.85 -14.58
CA HIS A 1075 3.09 13.22 -15.48
C HIS A 1075 1.65 13.40 -14.97
N VAL A 1076 0.93 14.37 -15.54
CA VAL A 1076 -0.46 14.71 -15.17
C VAL A 1076 -1.43 13.53 -15.30
N THR A 1077 -1.22 12.63 -16.27
CA THR A 1077 -2.03 11.41 -16.37
C THR A 1077 -1.93 10.57 -15.10
N ASP A 1078 -0.73 10.37 -14.56
CA ASP A 1078 -0.55 9.57 -13.34
C ASP A 1078 -1.10 10.28 -12.10
N ALA A 1079 -1.01 11.61 -12.04
CA ALA A 1079 -1.61 12.41 -10.97
C ALA A 1079 -3.14 12.25 -10.91
N CYS A 1080 -3.82 12.32 -12.07
CA CYS A 1080 -5.27 12.19 -12.12
C CYS A 1080 -5.75 10.76 -11.80
N LEU A 1081 -5.02 9.74 -12.27
CA LEU A 1081 -5.32 8.34 -11.94
C LEU A 1081 -5.07 8.05 -10.45
N LEU A 1082 -3.97 8.56 -9.90
CA LEU A 1082 -3.68 8.44 -8.48
C LEU A 1082 -4.77 9.12 -7.64
N ALA A 1083 -5.21 10.32 -8.02
CA ALA A 1083 -6.28 11.03 -7.33
C ALA A 1083 -7.63 10.29 -7.39
N SER A 1084 -7.96 9.72 -8.54
CA SER A 1084 -9.16 8.90 -8.74
C SER A 1084 -9.18 7.72 -7.75
N LEU A 1085 -8.07 7.00 -7.61
CA LEU A 1085 -7.95 5.85 -6.71
C LEU A 1085 -7.84 6.26 -5.24
N ALA A 1086 -7.03 7.29 -4.93
CA ALA A 1086 -6.85 7.78 -3.57
C ALA A 1086 -8.14 8.38 -3.01
N GLY A 1087 -8.94 9.05 -3.83
CA GLY A 1087 -10.25 9.56 -3.44
C GLY A 1087 -11.21 8.44 -3.05
N VAL A 1088 -11.29 7.36 -3.84
CA VAL A 1088 -12.09 6.16 -3.50
C VAL A 1088 -11.64 5.55 -2.18
N LEU A 1089 -10.33 5.43 -1.95
CA LEU A 1089 -9.80 4.94 -0.68
C LEU A 1089 -10.12 5.88 0.48
N GLY A 1090 -10.16 7.20 0.24
CA GLY A 1090 -10.62 8.18 1.22
C GLY A 1090 -12.08 7.97 1.62
N VAL A 1091 -12.96 7.63 0.68
CA VAL A 1091 -14.34 7.21 0.98
C VAL A 1091 -14.35 5.90 1.79
N GLY A 1092 -13.44 4.97 1.44
CA GLY A 1092 -13.26 3.66 2.07
C GLY A 1092 -12.90 3.68 3.56
N VAL A 1093 -12.44 4.82 4.09
CA VAL A 1093 -12.14 4.98 5.52
C VAL A 1093 -13.42 4.90 6.37
N PHE A 1094 -14.53 5.41 5.82
CA PHE A 1094 -15.82 5.49 6.52
C PHE A 1094 -16.93 4.70 5.83
N GLY A 1095 -16.61 3.85 4.85
CA GLY A 1095 -17.60 3.06 4.14
C GLY A 1095 -17.00 1.84 3.44
N THR A 1096 -17.83 0.82 3.24
CA THR A 1096 -17.46 -0.35 2.43
C THR A 1096 -17.72 -0.04 0.95
N VAL A 1097 -16.67 0.37 0.22
CA VAL A 1097 -16.78 0.83 -1.18
C VAL A 1097 -16.91 -0.34 -2.17
N PHE A 1098 -16.31 -1.49 -1.87
CA PHE A 1098 -16.35 -2.69 -2.71
C PHE A 1098 -17.61 -3.54 -2.51
N TRP A 1099 -18.56 -3.06 -1.71
CA TRP A 1099 -19.93 -3.61 -1.69
C TRP A 1099 -20.60 -3.58 -3.08
N SER A 1100 -20.19 -2.63 -3.92
CA SER A 1100 -20.65 -2.49 -5.29
C SER A 1100 -19.63 -3.11 -6.27
N PRO A 1101 -19.91 -4.31 -6.83
CA PRO A 1101 -18.93 -5.02 -7.66
C PRO A 1101 -18.54 -4.26 -8.93
N ARG A 1102 -19.44 -3.42 -9.45
CA ARG A 1102 -19.17 -2.56 -10.62
C ARG A 1102 -18.14 -1.47 -10.31
N LEU A 1103 -18.14 -0.93 -9.09
CA LEU A 1103 -17.18 0.09 -8.66
C LEU A 1103 -15.85 -0.56 -8.31
N GLU A 1104 -15.87 -1.72 -7.66
CA GLU A 1104 -14.69 -2.55 -7.43
C GLU A 1104 -13.99 -2.89 -8.77
N MET A 1105 -14.74 -3.36 -9.76
CA MET A 1105 -14.23 -3.64 -11.09
C MET A 1105 -13.56 -2.40 -11.69
N LEU A 1106 -14.25 -1.26 -11.69
CA LEU A 1106 -13.73 -0.03 -12.28
C LEU A 1106 -12.46 0.47 -11.56
N PHE A 1107 -12.43 0.37 -10.22
CA PHE A 1107 -11.26 0.71 -9.41
C PHE A 1107 -10.03 -0.11 -9.83
N TYR A 1108 -10.14 -1.43 -9.88
CA TYR A 1108 -9.01 -2.28 -10.28
C TYR A 1108 -8.63 -2.06 -11.74
N LEU A 1109 -9.58 -1.87 -12.66
CA LEU A 1109 -9.27 -1.59 -14.07
C LEU A 1109 -8.48 -0.28 -14.25
N ILE A 1110 -8.88 0.78 -13.55
CA ILE A 1110 -8.16 2.06 -13.54
C ILE A 1110 -6.74 1.87 -13.01
N LEU A 1111 -6.57 1.13 -11.91
CA LEU A 1111 -5.26 0.84 -11.34
C LEU A 1111 -4.36 0.08 -12.31
N LEU A 1112 -4.85 -1.04 -12.86
CA LEU A 1112 -4.07 -1.94 -13.69
C LEU A 1112 -3.68 -1.30 -15.03
N LEU A 1113 -4.64 -0.65 -15.71
CA LEU A 1113 -4.38 0.04 -16.97
C LEU A 1113 -3.52 1.29 -16.76
N GLY A 1114 -3.70 2.00 -15.65
CA GLY A 1114 -2.89 3.15 -15.27
C GLY A 1114 -1.41 2.79 -15.09
N VAL A 1115 -1.14 1.75 -14.30
CA VAL A 1115 0.23 1.24 -14.09
C VAL A 1115 0.82 0.69 -15.39
N ALA A 1116 0.03 -0.01 -16.20
CA ALA A 1116 0.48 -0.51 -17.50
C ALA A 1116 0.89 0.63 -18.45
N ALA A 1117 0.08 1.69 -18.53
CA ALA A 1117 0.37 2.88 -19.32
C ALA A 1117 1.60 3.64 -18.80
N ALA A 1118 1.75 3.79 -17.49
CA ALA A 1118 2.92 4.43 -16.88
C ALA A 1118 4.22 3.66 -17.20
N ARG A 1119 4.18 2.33 -17.11
CA ARG A 1119 5.33 1.47 -17.43
C ARG A 1119 5.67 1.49 -18.91
N GLU A 1120 4.68 1.50 -19.81
CA GLU A 1120 4.91 1.66 -21.24
C GLU A 1120 5.63 2.98 -21.54
N ARG A 1121 5.14 4.11 -21.01
CA ARG A 1121 5.79 5.43 -21.16
C ARG A 1121 7.23 5.40 -20.66
N ALA A 1122 7.44 4.87 -19.46
CA ALA A 1122 8.77 4.74 -18.87
C ALA A 1122 9.70 3.89 -19.77
N ARG A 1123 9.21 2.85 -20.46
CA ARG A 1123 10.02 2.07 -21.41
C ARG A 1123 10.37 2.90 -22.66
N LEU A 1124 9.40 3.62 -23.21
CA LEU A 1124 9.59 4.47 -24.39
C LEU A 1124 10.60 5.60 -24.11
N GLU A 1125 10.55 6.22 -22.93
CA GLU A 1125 11.49 7.26 -22.50
C GLU A 1125 12.92 6.74 -22.24
N ALA A 1126 13.06 5.46 -21.89
CA ALA A 1126 14.34 4.83 -21.60
C ALA A 1126 15.03 4.25 -22.84
N ALA A 1127 14.34 4.13 -23.98
CA ALA A 1127 14.91 3.59 -25.20
C ALA A 1127 15.93 4.58 -25.80
N PRO A 1128 17.22 4.21 -25.92
CA PRO A 1128 18.23 5.08 -26.52
C PRO A 1128 17.94 5.17 -28.03
N GLY A 1129 17.58 6.37 -28.53
CA GLY A 1129 17.60 6.63 -29.98
C GLY A 1129 16.48 7.46 -30.61
N ARG A 1130 15.56 8.11 -29.87
CA ARG A 1130 14.51 8.94 -30.52
C ARG A 1130 14.30 10.37 -29.98
N SER A 1131 15.13 10.86 -29.06
CA SER A 1131 14.96 12.19 -28.48
C SER A 1131 16.02 13.23 -28.89
N ARG A 1132 16.41 13.23 -30.18
CA ARG A 1132 17.02 14.39 -30.84
C ARG A 1132 16.59 14.44 -32.31
N GLY A 1133 15.43 15.02 -32.57
CA GLY A 1133 14.92 15.28 -33.92
C GLY A 1133 13.53 15.93 -33.89
N HIS A 1134 13.53 17.27 -33.97
CA HIS A 1134 12.40 18.16 -34.31
C HIS A 1134 11.09 18.11 -33.49
N GLU A 1135 10.97 19.04 -32.54
CA GLU A 1135 9.76 19.88 -32.43
C GLU A 1135 10.12 21.28 -32.96
N SER A 1136 9.95 21.50 -34.27
CA SER A 1136 9.80 22.84 -34.85
C SER A 1136 8.61 22.75 -35.81
N GLY A 1137 7.60 23.56 -35.53
CA GLY A 1137 6.27 23.40 -36.10
C GLY A 1137 6.16 23.56 -37.61
N ARG A 1138 5.06 23.07 -38.15
CA ARG A 1138 4.23 23.70 -39.19
C ARG A 1138 2.99 22.85 -39.46
N ASN A 1139 1.90 23.56 -39.73
CA ASN A 1139 0.61 23.05 -40.21
C ASN A 1139 0.77 22.23 -41.50
N ALA A 1140 0.01 21.13 -41.63
CA ALA A 1140 -0.52 20.63 -42.91
C ALA A 1140 -1.71 19.65 -42.66
N PRO A 1141 -2.69 19.56 -43.58
CA PRO A 1141 -4.10 19.26 -43.31
C PRO A 1141 -4.48 17.76 -43.50
N PRO A 1142 -5.74 17.35 -43.25
CA PRO A 1142 -6.19 15.98 -43.47
C PRO A 1142 -6.67 15.79 -44.93
N ASP A 1143 -6.32 14.68 -45.58
CA ASP A 1143 -7.26 13.90 -46.40
C ASP A 1143 -6.67 12.69 -47.16
N ALA A 1144 -7.52 11.65 -47.23
CA ALA A 1144 -7.82 10.72 -48.32
C ALA A 1144 -6.74 9.83 -48.99
N GLY A 1145 -7.17 8.59 -49.35
CA GLY A 1145 -6.71 7.94 -50.57
C GLY A 1145 -6.34 6.46 -50.48
N PHE A 1146 -7.33 5.60 -50.67
CA PHE A 1146 -7.17 4.21 -51.10
C PHE A 1146 -6.71 4.17 -52.58
N VAL A 1147 -6.09 3.05 -53.01
CA VAL A 1147 -6.01 2.51 -54.40
C VAL A 1147 -4.67 2.59 -55.18
N ARG A 1148 -4.26 1.37 -55.61
CA ARG A 1148 -3.48 0.88 -56.79
C ARG A 1148 -1.97 1.10 -56.96
N SER A 1149 -1.34 -0.06 -57.11
CA SER A 1149 -0.17 -0.42 -57.91
C SER A 1149 0.11 0.44 -59.15
N GLN A 1150 1.38 0.76 -59.37
CA GLN A 1150 2.14 0.40 -60.58
C GLN A 1150 3.61 0.83 -60.45
N HIS A 1151 4.49 0.01 -61.03
CA HIS A 1151 5.94 0.21 -61.21
C HIS A 1151 6.27 1.57 -61.86
N PRO A 1152 7.49 2.10 -61.68
CA PRO A 1152 8.44 1.97 -62.80
C PRO A 1152 9.92 1.77 -62.42
N ASP A 1153 10.63 1.25 -63.42
CA ASP A 1153 12.08 1.14 -63.56
C ASP A 1153 12.82 2.49 -63.71
N HIS A 1154 14.14 2.37 -63.62
CA HIS A 1154 15.18 3.24 -64.20
C HIS A 1154 15.55 4.57 -63.52
N LYS A 1155 16.63 4.47 -62.74
CA LYS A 1155 17.78 5.40 -62.62
C LYS A 1155 18.27 5.95 -63.99
N PRO A 1156 19.26 6.88 -64.04
CA PRO A 1156 19.68 7.90 -63.06
C PRO A 1156 20.01 9.27 -63.71
N ALA A 1157 20.05 10.35 -62.92
CA ALA A 1157 20.97 11.47 -63.14
C ALA A 1157 21.07 12.29 -61.86
N GLY A 1158 22.30 12.45 -61.35
CA GLY A 1158 22.58 13.34 -60.24
C GLY A 1158 22.62 14.80 -60.69
N ARG A 1159 22.45 15.71 -59.72
CA ARG A 1159 23.31 16.87 -59.47
C ARG A 1159 22.86 17.57 -58.18
N CYS A 1160 23.86 17.87 -57.36
CA CYS A 1160 23.90 18.72 -56.16
C CYS A 1160 23.27 18.18 -54.88
#